data_AF-A0A2M9HIW0-F1
#
_entry.id   AF-A0A2M9HIW0-F1
#
_cell.length_a   1.000
_cell.length_b   1.000
_cell.length_c   1.000
_cell.angle_alpha   90.00
_cell.angle_beta   90.00
_cell.angle_gamma   90.00
#
_symmetry.space_group_name_H-M   'P 1'
#
loop_
_entity.id
_entity.type
_entity.pdbx_description
1 polymer ?
#
loop_
_entity_poly.entity_id
_entity_poly.type
_entity_poly.pdbx_seq_one_letter_code
_entity_poly.pdbx_strand_id
1 'polypeptide(L)'
;MRLPLTDMTSPAISKPAAVAEPIVSATNSRSHTQLARLGTIARWTLAVLACLWLSLCTAVGPLYWDFETGTIAHWNWANTAIFIGSFVIYLGIIVILVRLAKIGRILPAKLSKRWSAADQRFFASAGSVESTADSATAAKSEAGNPKGKIRFRISPHLIVSSVARALLFCNRWIVRGTNRFWKLLLVFFIGWLWIPTTLLAAFGADVRSQIREFSWAWNQWTGLKQPYIGFFSFVPMDIYPTAHYMWPSNPTYLTDQHNIVLTLIYGATASFSRYVTGSNDAGIVVLAALQMLFAVFCCAATAHRFLNRPWMNATAAADSATPQQAGGLARFLILLFFMVCPLAVFSTISLTKSPLFAFAFVWWFGIWYELTQTWKPSVKLPRHSFIAFIVSTSVMLISAKYAWYIIALQIVLAIIADRRRWATYVAALLIPTVLIHGGIAYAISSNMIIGGDPIESRGVQLQMIARVAQRNPDGISDEAMKNLSPVFNKDQMADAYSQQDADPVKSSGIQAKKVSYKWRTVTPDDMANFNKAWLDIVKDNPVIAFDALMAKCFGYFNVTDQPYVSMGYYVSSDYVQKNSVWIKSYNHDWREHIAAFAKSWGLIPVLGWPTHGNFYVVLTLLFGAAEVIRRRWLTLMTHIPLLLLMGVMITAPANNFERHMLPVAFVFGFVVLTYWRESRAELAKATDHR
;
A
#
# COMPACT_ATOMS: atom_id res chain seq x y z
N MET A 1 -36.75 -34.15 54.85
CA MET A 1 -36.32 -34.10 56.28
C MET A 1 -36.03 -32.64 56.60
N ARG A 2 -37.03 -31.86 57.03
CA ARG A 2 -37.31 -31.45 58.43
C ARG A 2 -36.13 -30.73 59.13
N LEU A 3 -36.09 -29.40 59.00
CA LEU A 3 -36.18 -28.33 60.03
C LEU A 3 -35.78 -28.64 61.49
N PRO A 4 -35.32 -27.66 62.33
CA PRO A 4 -36.09 -26.43 62.60
C PRO A 4 -35.35 -25.11 62.93
N LEU A 5 -36.20 -24.06 62.91
CA LEU A 5 -36.09 -22.67 63.35
C LEU A 5 -36.20 -22.49 64.88
N THR A 6 -35.88 -21.26 65.35
CA THR A 6 -36.32 -20.48 66.55
C THR A 6 -35.09 -19.92 67.31
N ASP A 7 -35.03 -18.71 67.87
CA ASP A 7 -35.97 -17.59 67.96
C ASP A 7 -35.24 -16.28 68.35
N MET A 8 -35.83 -15.16 67.92
CA MET A 8 -35.93 -13.81 68.48
C MET A 8 -34.93 -13.26 69.52
N THR A 9 -34.47 -12.01 69.31
CA THR A 9 -34.96 -10.81 70.02
C THR A 9 -34.25 -9.52 69.56
N SER A 10 -35.04 -8.46 69.36
CA SER A 10 -34.64 -7.05 69.34
C SER A 10 -35.34 -6.38 70.54
N PRO A 11 -34.81 -5.33 71.18
CA PRO A 11 -35.13 -3.96 70.72
C PRO A 11 -34.09 -2.85 71.04
N ALA A 12 -34.36 -1.67 70.45
CA ALA A 12 -34.16 -0.30 70.98
C ALA A 12 -32.99 0.60 70.46
N ILE A 13 -33.32 1.39 69.42
CA ILE A 13 -33.28 2.88 69.30
C ILE A 13 -32.00 3.67 69.67
N SER A 14 -31.41 4.38 68.67
CA SER A 14 -31.00 5.80 68.80
C SER A 14 -30.81 6.52 67.43
N LYS A 15 -31.65 7.56 67.21
CA LYS A 15 -31.54 8.84 66.45
C LYS A 15 -30.72 9.02 65.14
N PRO A 16 -31.15 9.97 64.25
CA PRO A 16 -30.65 10.10 62.89
C PRO A 16 -29.42 11.02 62.79
N ALA A 17 -28.42 10.62 62.00
CA ALA A 17 -27.28 11.46 61.64
C ALA A 17 -27.37 11.90 60.17
N ALA A 18 -27.33 13.22 60.02
CA ALA A 18 -27.23 14.09 58.85
C ALA A 18 -26.88 13.47 57.48
N VAL A 19 -27.65 13.94 56.48
CA VAL A 19 -27.30 13.95 55.05
C VAL A 19 -25.93 14.59 54.87
N ALA A 20 -24.94 13.80 54.46
CA ALA A 20 -23.66 14.31 53.96
C ALA A 20 -23.77 14.49 52.45
N GLU A 21 -23.73 15.74 51.98
CA GLU A 21 -23.55 16.08 50.57
C GLU A 21 -22.25 15.47 50.02
N PRO A 22 -22.21 15.08 48.73
CA PRO A 22 -20.99 14.62 48.11
C PRO A 22 -20.08 15.83 47.86
N ILE A 23 -19.01 15.96 48.64
CA ILE A 23 -17.89 16.84 48.31
C ILE A 23 -17.24 16.29 47.03
N VAL A 24 -17.65 16.86 45.90
CA VAL A 24 -17.02 16.63 44.60
C VAL A 24 -15.59 17.16 44.67
N SER A 25 -14.62 16.24 44.74
CA SER A 25 -13.20 16.59 44.68
C SER A 25 -12.84 17.27 43.35
N ALA A 26 -12.76 18.61 43.38
CA ALA A 26 -12.39 19.45 42.24
C ALA A 26 -10.93 19.23 41.76
N THR A 27 -10.13 18.48 42.51
CA THR A 27 -8.74 18.13 42.20
C THR A 27 -8.63 17.02 41.16
N ASN A 28 -9.52 16.02 41.16
CA ASN A 28 -9.52 14.95 40.15
C ASN A 28 -10.05 15.39 38.79
N SER A 29 -10.96 16.37 38.72
CA SER A 29 -11.46 16.87 37.42
C SER A 29 -10.43 17.70 36.64
N ARG A 30 -9.53 18.40 37.36
CA ARG A 30 -8.45 19.21 36.76
C ARG A 30 -7.33 18.35 36.14
N SER A 31 -6.91 17.27 36.81
CA SER A 31 -5.89 16.37 36.26
C SER A 31 -6.39 15.65 34.98
N HIS A 32 -7.62 15.16 34.99
CA HIS A 32 -8.25 14.53 33.82
C HIS A 32 -8.40 15.49 32.62
N THR A 33 -8.72 16.76 32.86
CA THR A 33 -8.84 17.77 31.78
C THR A 33 -7.47 18.19 31.23
N GLN A 34 -6.42 18.26 32.06
CA GLN A 34 -5.05 18.49 31.59
C GLN A 34 -4.52 17.32 30.75
N LEU A 35 -4.69 16.08 31.19
CA LEU A 35 -4.32 14.87 30.44
C LEU A 35 -5.05 14.77 29.09
N ALA A 36 -6.34 15.11 29.05
CA ALA A 36 -7.12 15.12 27.80
C ALA A 36 -6.65 16.22 26.82
N ARG A 37 -6.25 17.39 27.33
CA ARG A 37 -5.65 18.46 26.53
C ARG A 37 -4.29 18.04 25.98
N LEU A 38 -3.40 17.51 26.82
CA LEU A 38 -2.10 16.99 26.41
C LEU A 38 -2.23 15.91 25.32
N GLY A 39 -3.14 14.95 25.50
CA GLY A 39 -3.41 13.93 24.49
C GLY A 39 -4.00 14.48 23.19
N THR A 40 -4.68 15.63 23.22
CA THR A 40 -5.15 16.32 22.00
C THR A 40 -4.01 17.04 21.30
N ILE A 41 -3.16 17.74 22.04
CA ILE A 41 -1.97 18.41 21.52
C ILE A 41 -1.09 17.37 20.82
N ALA A 42 -0.73 16.26 21.50
CA ALA A 42 0.12 15.22 20.93
C ALA A 42 -0.38 14.66 19.59
N ARG A 43 -1.70 14.40 19.47
CA ARG A 43 -2.31 13.90 18.23
C ARG A 43 -2.26 14.91 17.09
N TRP A 44 -2.51 16.18 17.38
CA TRP A 44 -2.39 17.24 16.38
C TRP A 44 -0.93 17.52 16.00
N THR A 45 0.00 17.45 16.96
CA THR A 45 1.44 17.53 16.69
C THR A 45 1.86 16.44 15.70
N LEU A 46 1.42 15.19 15.88
CA LEU A 46 1.73 14.12 14.93
C LEU A 46 1.19 14.41 13.52
N ALA A 47 -0.05 14.92 13.42
CA ALA A 47 -0.64 15.30 12.14
C ALA A 47 0.10 16.47 11.49
N VAL A 48 0.51 17.47 12.27
CA VAL A 48 1.31 18.61 11.79
C VAL A 48 2.68 18.15 11.30
N LEU A 49 3.36 17.26 12.03
CA LEU A 49 4.65 16.69 11.59
C LEU A 49 4.50 15.91 10.28
N ALA A 50 3.43 15.14 10.11
CA ALA A 50 3.14 14.47 8.84
C ALA A 50 2.91 15.48 7.69
N CYS A 51 2.16 16.57 7.93
CA CYS A 51 2.01 17.62 6.93
C CYS A 51 3.32 18.33 6.60
N LEU A 52 4.15 18.63 7.61
CA LEU A 52 5.46 19.26 7.40
C LEU A 52 6.39 18.37 6.57
N TRP A 53 6.38 17.05 6.81
CA TRP A 53 7.12 16.08 6.00
C TRP A 53 6.66 16.09 4.54
N LEU A 54 5.34 15.95 4.31
CA LEU A 54 4.78 15.97 2.95
C LEU A 54 5.08 17.29 2.23
N SER A 55 4.94 18.42 2.92
CA SER A 55 5.25 19.75 2.40
C SER A 55 6.72 19.93 2.07
N LEU A 56 7.61 19.39 2.91
CA LEU A 56 9.05 19.37 2.62
C LEU A 56 9.30 18.59 1.34
N CYS A 57 8.77 17.37 1.21
CA CYS A 57 8.92 16.55 0.01
C CYS A 57 8.40 17.24 -1.26
N THR A 58 7.28 17.95 -1.19
CA THR A 58 6.77 18.74 -2.33
C THR A 58 7.65 19.95 -2.65
N ALA A 59 8.14 20.65 -1.63
CA ALA A 59 8.94 21.86 -1.81
C ALA A 59 10.38 21.61 -2.29
N VAL A 60 10.98 20.47 -1.90
CA VAL A 60 12.31 20.07 -2.39
C VAL A 60 12.25 19.44 -3.78
N GLY A 61 11.08 19.03 -4.27
CA GLY A 61 10.92 18.42 -5.59
C GLY A 61 11.61 19.21 -6.71
N PRO A 62 11.28 20.51 -6.89
CA PRO A 62 11.95 21.36 -7.87
C PRO A 62 13.47 21.45 -7.73
N LEU A 63 14.02 21.30 -6.52
CA LEU A 63 15.48 21.30 -6.30
C LEU A 63 16.11 19.98 -6.76
N TYR A 64 15.44 18.85 -6.54
CA TYR A 64 15.96 17.52 -6.89
C TYR A 64 15.49 17.01 -8.26
N TRP A 65 14.72 17.80 -9.01
CA TRP A 65 14.53 17.57 -10.45
C TRP A 65 15.74 18.02 -11.26
N ASP A 66 16.61 18.85 -10.67
CA ASP A 66 17.97 19.06 -11.16
C ASP A 66 18.87 17.91 -10.66
N PHE A 67 19.26 17.04 -11.61
CA PHE A 67 20.13 15.90 -11.37
C PHE A 67 21.61 16.29 -11.29
N GLU A 68 21.97 17.46 -11.83
CA GLU A 68 23.35 17.91 -11.93
C GLU A 68 23.75 18.81 -10.79
N THR A 69 22.89 19.69 -10.26
CA THR A 69 23.28 20.60 -9.16
C THR A 69 22.28 20.67 -8.02
N GLY A 70 21.25 19.81 -8.03
CA GLY A 70 20.21 19.80 -7.01
C GLY A 70 20.77 19.70 -5.60
N THR A 71 20.37 20.61 -4.72
CA THR A 71 20.72 20.63 -3.30
C THR A 71 19.68 21.43 -2.53
N ILE A 72 19.42 21.05 -1.28
CA ILE A 72 18.59 21.85 -0.38
C ILE A 72 19.22 23.21 -0.06
N ALA A 73 20.53 23.36 -0.22
CA ALA A 73 21.22 24.64 -0.01
C ALA A 73 20.74 25.74 -0.98
N HIS A 74 20.18 25.37 -2.13
CA HIS A 74 19.60 26.31 -3.11
C HIS A 74 18.15 26.72 -2.78
N TRP A 75 17.67 26.43 -1.57
CA TRP A 75 16.31 26.78 -1.15
C TRP A 75 16.03 28.28 -1.28
N ASN A 76 14.97 28.63 -2.00
CA ASN A 76 14.59 30.02 -2.26
C ASN A 76 13.13 30.34 -1.86
N TRP A 77 12.67 31.55 -2.19
CA TRP A 77 11.31 32.00 -1.88
C TRP A 77 10.22 31.21 -2.62
N ALA A 78 10.50 30.67 -3.81
CA ALA A 78 9.57 29.79 -4.50
C ALA A 78 9.40 28.45 -3.75
N ASN A 79 10.49 27.84 -3.28
CA ASN A 79 10.40 26.64 -2.43
C ASN A 79 9.64 26.94 -1.13
N THR A 80 9.89 28.10 -0.52
CA THR A 80 9.16 28.55 0.67
C THR A 80 7.66 28.70 0.40
N ALA A 81 7.28 29.29 -0.74
CA ALA A 81 5.89 29.42 -1.14
C ALA A 81 5.22 28.05 -1.39
N ILE A 82 5.92 27.11 -2.05
CA ILE A 82 5.44 25.73 -2.26
C ILE A 82 5.29 25.00 -0.92
N PHE A 83 6.24 25.16 -0.02
CA PHE A 83 6.21 24.55 1.32
C PHE A 83 4.99 25.04 2.11
N ILE A 84 4.80 26.36 2.22
CA ILE A 84 3.65 26.95 2.93
C ILE A 84 2.34 26.58 2.25
N GLY A 85 2.27 26.69 0.91
CA GLY A 85 1.07 26.38 0.14
C GLY A 85 0.65 24.91 0.30
N SER A 86 1.57 23.98 0.10
CA SER A 86 1.32 22.54 0.31
C SER A 86 0.95 22.23 1.76
N PHE A 87 1.58 22.89 2.74
CA PHE A 87 1.26 22.68 4.16
C PHE A 87 -0.17 23.08 4.48
N VAL A 88 -0.60 24.25 4.01
CA VAL A 88 -1.98 24.72 4.15
C VAL A 88 -2.96 23.77 3.48
N ILE A 89 -2.64 23.25 2.29
CA ILE A 89 -3.47 22.28 1.57
C ILE A 89 -3.59 20.96 2.37
N TYR A 90 -2.47 20.35 2.76
CA TYR A 90 -2.46 19.08 3.48
C TYR A 90 -3.15 19.17 4.84
N LEU A 91 -2.85 20.22 5.62
CA LEU A 91 -3.50 20.46 6.90
C LEU A 91 -5.00 20.75 6.71
N GLY A 92 -5.34 21.52 5.67
CA GLY A 92 -6.72 21.78 5.28
C GLY A 92 -7.51 20.50 4.99
N ILE A 93 -6.92 19.56 4.25
CA ILE A 93 -7.51 18.24 3.99
C ILE A 93 -7.76 17.49 5.31
N ILE A 94 -6.78 17.42 6.22
CA ILE A 94 -6.94 16.75 7.52
C ILE A 94 -8.08 17.40 8.33
N VAL A 95 -8.12 18.73 8.39
CA VAL A 95 -9.18 19.48 9.09
C VAL A 95 -10.55 19.17 8.49
N ILE A 96 -10.67 19.11 7.15
CA ILE A 96 -11.91 18.74 6.46
C ILE A 96 -12.30 17.31 6.80
N LEU A 97 -11.39 16.34 6.74
CA LEU A 97 -11.63 14.94 7.09
C LEU A 97 -12.13 14.80 8.53
N VAL A 98 -11.47 15.45 9.48
CA VAL A 98 -11.84 15.41 10.91
C VAL A 98 -13.20 16.07 11.15
N ARG A 99 -13.50 17.18 10.47
CA ARG A 99 -14.81 17.86 10.56
C ARG A 99 -15.92 17.02 9.95
N LEU A 100 -15.69 16.44 8.78
CA LEU A 100 -16.60 15.50 8.12
C LEU A 100 -16.94 14.33 9.05
N ALA A 101 -15.95 13.76 9.72
CA ALA A 101 -16.18 12.67 10.66
C ALA A 101 -17.01 13.09 11.89
N LYS A 102 -16.78 14.31 12.41
CA LYS A 102 -17.45 14.79 13.62
C LYS A 102 -18.87 15.32 13.39
N ILE A 103 -19.12 15.95 12.25
CA ILE A 103 -20.35 16.75 12.00
C ILE A 103 -21.16 16.18 10.82
N GLY A 104 -20.57 15.33 9.99
CA GLY A 104 -21.19 14.82 8.76
C GLY A 104 -21.32 15.88 7.66
N ARG A 105 -20.69 17.05 7.82
CA ARG A 105 -20.77 18.18 6.87
C ARG A 105 -19.42 18.87 6.73
N ILE A 106 -19.11 19.32 5.51
CA ILE A 106 -17.89 20.08 5.18
C ILE A 106 -18.07 21.56 5.55
N LEU A 107 -19.26 22.12 5.25
CA LEU A 107 -19.56 23.53 5.41
C LEU A 107 -20.13 23.87 6.82
N PRO A 108 -19.91 25.10 7.32
CA PRO A 108 -20.50 25.58 8.57
C PRO A 108 -22.03 25.42 8.59
N ALA A 109 -22.63 25.20 9.76
CA ALA A 109 -24.07 24.90 9.89
C ALA A 109 -24.98 25.89 9.15
N LYS A 110 -24.67 27.19 9.14
CA LYS A 110 -25.44 28.23 8.43
C LYS A 110 -25.35 28.10 6.89
N LEU A 111 -24.15 27.83 6.36
CA LEU A 111 -23.92 27.62 4.92
C LEU A 111 -24.45 26.27 4.46
N SER A 112 -24.25 25.22 5.26
CA SER A 112 -24.83 23.91 4.97
C SER A 112 -26.36 23.92 5.06
N LYS A 113 -26.97 24.72 5.95
CA LYS A 113 -28.42 24.96 5.97
C LYS A 113 -28.88 25.77 4.76
N ARG A 114 -28.11 26.74 4.27
CA ARG A 114 -28.42 27.46 3.02
C ARG A 114 -28.30 26.58 1.79
N TRP A 115 -27.31 25.70 1.76
CA TRP A 115 -27.09 24.74 0.67
C TRP A 115 -28.10 23.60 0.73
N SER A 116 -28.38 23.05 1.92
CA SER A 116 -29.44 22.06 2.12
C SER A 116 -30.82 22.67 1.98
N ALA A 117 -31.03 23.96 2.26
CA ALA A 117 -32.28 24.66 1.96
C ALA A 117 -32.36 25.03 0.48
N ALA A 118 -31.24 25.20 -0.23
CA ALA A 118 -31.23 25.33 -1.68
C ALA A 118 -31.57 23.97 -2.32
N ASP A 119 -30.91 22.88 -1.92
CA ASP A 119 -31.25 21.50 -2.30
C ASP A 119 -32.69 21.16 -1.91
N GLN A 120 -33.09 21.38 -0.65
CA GLN A 120 -34.47 21.12 -0.21
C GLN A 120 -35.47 22.06 -0.87
N ARG A 121 -35.15 23.29 -1.27
CA ARG A 121 -36.07 24.10 -2.10
C ARG A 121 -36.14 23.58 -3.52
N PHE A 122 -35.04 23.04 -4.05
CA PHE A 122 -34.96 22.36 -5.35
C PHE A 122 -35.75 21.03 -5.35
N PHE A 123 -35.76 20.31 -4.22
CA PHE A 123 -36.48 19.04 -4.04
C PHE A 123 -37.89 19.20 -3.45
N ALA A 124 -38.19 20.26 -2.68
CA ALA A 124 -39.52 20.53 -2.12
C ALA A 124 -40.44 21.22 -3.15
N SER A 125 -39.90 22.06 -4.06
CA SER A 125 -40.66 22.48 -5.25
C SER A 125 -40.96 21.31 -6.18
N ALA A 126 -40.34 20.15 -5.96
CA ALA A 126 -40.60 18.92 -6.70
C ALA A 126 -41.66 18.01 -6.06
N GLY A 127 -41.98 18.19 -4.77
CA GLY A 127 -42.98 17.39 -4.03
C GLY A 127 -44.28 18.12 -3.69
N SER A 128 -44.34 19.45 -3.76
CA SER A 128 -45.53 20.23 -3.37
C SER A 128 -46.63 20.35 -4.42
N VAL A 129 -46.61 19.54 -5.51
CA VAL A 129 -47.66 19.53 -6.54
C VAL A 129 -48.44 18.22 -6.55
N GLU A 130 -48.06 17.24 -5.71
CA GLU A 130 -48.83 16.01 -5.51
C GLU A 130 -50.22 16.28 -4.88
N SER A 131 -50.42 17.42 -4.20
CA SER A 131 -51.69 17.75 -3.54
C SER A 131 -52.65 18.63 -4.37
N THR A 132 -52.31 19.00 -5.61
CA THR A 132 -53.21 19.78 -6.50
C THR A 132 -53.67 19.01 -7.73
N ALA A 133 -53.23 17.76 -7.92
CA ALA A 133 -53.68 16.90 -9.01
C ALA A 133 -54.94 16.08 -8.67
N ASP A 134 -55.27 15.86 -7.39
CA ASP A 134 -56.42 15.05 -6.98
C ASP A 134 -57.74 15.84 -6.84
N SER A 135 -57.74 17.15 -7.10
CA SER A 135 -58.94 18.00 -6.99
C SER A 135 -59.58 18.39 -8.33
N ALA A 136 -59.08 17.87 -9.46
CA ALA A 136 -59.49 18.32 -10.80
C ALA A 136 -60.11 17.21 -11.69
N THR A 137 -60.68 16.16 -11.10
CA THR A 137 -61.41 15.09 -11.82
C THR A 137 -62.93 15.22 -11.73
N ALA A 138 -63.46 16.43 -11.53
CA ALA A 138 -64.89 16.69 -11.55
C ALA A 138 -65.24 18.02 -12.23
N ALA A 139 -65.02 18.12 -13.54
CA ALA A 139 -65.82 19.00 -14.41
C ALA A 139 -65.68 18.55 -15.87
N LYS A 140 -66.81 18.14 -16.45
CA LYS A 140 -66.96 17.69 -17.83
C LYS A 140 -66.75 18.83 -18.83
N SER A 141 -66.28 18.43 -20.02
CA SER A 141 -66.74 18.87 -21.34
C SER A 141 -66.94 20.36 -21.56
N GLU A 142 -66.04 20.98 -22.32
CA GLU A 142 -66.47 21.82 -23.44
C GLU A 142 -65.37 22.00 -24.49
N ALA A 143 -65.81 22.09 -25.73
CA ALA A 143 -65.02 22.16 -26.94
C ALA A 143 -64.26 23.49 -27.07
N GLY A 144 -63.07 23.43 -27.63
CA GLY A 144 -62.32 24.63 -27.99
C GLY A 144 -60.98 24.27 -28.60
N ASN A 145 -60.87 24.45 -29.91
CA ASN A 145 -59.61 24.41 -30.65
C ASN A 145 -58.68 25.54 -30.14
N PRO A 146 -57.37 25.27 -29.92
CA PRO A 146 -56.40 26.31 -30.22
C PRO A 146 -55.23 25.75 -31.05
N LYS A 147 -55.02 26.38 -32.19
CA LYS A 147 -53.71 26.45 -32.86
C LYS A 147 -52.71 27.09 -31.88
N GLY A 148 -51.97 26.27 -31.13
CA GLY A 148 -50.91 26.71 -30.23
C GLY A 148 -49.62 25.96 -30.54
N LYS A 149 -48.57 26.68 -30.95
CA LYS A 149 -47.22 26.14 -31.13
C LYS A 149 -46.82 25.32 -29.90
N ILE A 150 -46.56 24.02 -30.08
CA ILE A 150 -45.99 23.14 -29.06
C ILE A 150 -44.57 23.64 -28.76
N ARG A 151 -44.45 24.58 -27.82
CA ARG A 151 -43.17 24.84 -27.15
C ARG A 151 -42.96 23.67 -26.19
N PHE A 152 -42.11 22.73 -26.59
CA PHE A 152 -41.52 21.75 -25.69
C PHE A 152 -40.77 22.50 -24.58
N ARG A 153 -41.48 22.84 -23.50
CA ARG A 153 -40.88 23.41 -22.30
C ARG A 153 -40.37 22.22 -21.49
N ILE A 154 -39.20 21.69 -21.88
CA ILE A 154 -38.51 20.65 -21.13
C ILE A 154 -38.32 21.18 -19.72
N SER A 155 -39.11 20.66 -18.80
CA SER A 155 -39.16 21.16 -17.44
C SER A 155 -37.91 20.65 -16.73
N PRO A 156 -37.08 21.50 -16.11
CA PRO A 156 -35.88 21.05 -15.39
C PRO A 156 -36.19 19.99 -14.32
N HIS A 157 -37.42 19.98 -13.79
CA HIS A 157 -37.95 18.94 -12.89
C HIS A 157 -38.02 17.53 -13.50
N LEU A 158 -38.43 17.40 -14.77
CA LEU A 158 -38.44 16.10 -15.48
C LEU A 158 -37.02 15.58 -15.71
N ILE A 159 -36.08 16.48 -16.02
CA ILE A 159 -34.66 16.13 -16.17
C ILE A 159 -34.10 15.67 -14.81
N VAL A 160 -34.31 16.43 -13.74
CA VAL A 160 -33.77 16.14 -12.40
C VAL A 160 -34.35 14.85 -11.82
N SER A 161 -35.66 14.63 -11.93
CA SER A 161 -36.30 13.39 -11.47
C SER A 161 -35.89 12.16 -12.30
N SER A 162 -35.61 12.35 -13.60
CA SER A 162 -35.10 11.30 -14.47
C SER A 162 -33.64 10.98 -14.15
N VAL A 163 -32.81 11.99 -13.89
CA VAL A 163 -31.42 11.82 -13.44
C VAL A 163 -31.36 11.14 -12.07
N ALA A 164 -32.19 11.54 -11.11
CA ALA A 164 -32.25 10.90 -9.80
C ALA A 164 -32.69 9.43 -9.89
N ARG A 165 -33.71 9.13 -10.73
CA ARG A 165 -34.13 7.76 -11.01
C ARG A 165 -33.03 6.95 -11.69
N ALA A 166 -32.32 7.54 -12.66
CA ALA A 166 -31.18 6.91 -13.32
C ALA A 166 -30.05 6.59 -12.34
N LEU A 167 -29.70 7.52 -11.44
CA LEU A 167 -28.67 7.30 -10.41
C LEU A 167 -29.06 6.20 -9.42
N LEU A 168 -30.32 6.17 -8.96
CA LEU A 168 -30.82 5.11 -8.08
C LEU A 168 -30.87 3.75 -8.79
N PHE A 169 -31.23 3.74 -10.07
CA PHE A 169 -31.20 2.56 -10.92
C PHE A 169 -29.77 2.04 -11.05
N CYS A 170 -28.82 2.88 -11.49
CA CYS A 170 -27.39 2.54 -11.57
C CYS A 170 -26.87 2.00 -10.23
N ASN A 171 -27.19 2.66 -9.12
CA ASN A 171 -26.81 2.23 -7.78
C ASN A 171 -27.33 0.81 -7.46
N ARG A 172 -28.61 0.53 -7.73
CA ARG A 172 -29.20 -0.80 -7.53
C ARG A 172 -28.55 -1.87 -8.41
N TRP A 173 -28.26 -1.55 -9.67
CA TRP A 173 -27.61 -2.46 -10.61
C TRP A 173 -26.17 -2.79 -10.20
N ILE A 174 -25.38 -1.78 -9.83
CA ILE A 174 -24.01 -1.98 -9.35
C ILE A 174 -24.02 -2.88 -8.11
N VAL A 175 -24.89 -2.59 -7.13
CA VAL A 175 -25.01 -3.42 -5.92
C VAL A 175 -25.42 -4.84 -6.27
N ARG A 176 -26.45 -5.04 -7.10
CA ARG A 176 -26.89 -6.38 -7.54
C ARG A 176 -25.80 -7.13 -8.32
N GLY A 177 -25.03 -6.43 -9.15
CA GLY A 177 -23.93 -6.98 -9.92
C GLY A 177 -22.71 -7.36 -9.07
N THR A 178 -22.63 -6.90 -7.81
CA THR A 178 -21.44 -7.08 -6.97
C THR A 178 -21.77 -7.61 -5.57
N ASN A 179 -22.99 -8.10 -5.34
CA ASN A 179 -23.48 -8.53 -4.01
C ASN A 179 -22.98 -9.91 -3.56
N ARG A 180 -22.36 -10.70 -4.43
CA ARG A 180 -21.83 -12.04 -4.11
C ARG A 180 -20.37 -12.16 -4.52
N PHE A 181 -19.63 -13.03 -3.83
CA PHE A 181 -18.22 -13.30 -4.11
C PHE A 181 -17.97 -13.69 -5.57
N TRP A 182 -18.71 -14.68 -6.10
CA TRP A 182 -18.53 -15.14 -7.48
C TRP A 182 -18.79 -14.05 -8.52
N LYS A 183 -19.71 -13.10 -8.25
CA LYS A 183 -19.97 -11.99 -9.16
C LYS A 183 -18.80 -11.01 -9.19
N LEU A 184 -18.22 -10.71 -8.03
CA LEU A 184 -16.99 -9.91 -7.96
C LEU A 184 -15.85 -10.62 -8.70
N LEU A 185 -15.72 -11.94 -8.52
CA LEU A 185 -14.74 -12.75 -9.23
C LEU A 185 -14.91 -12.63 -10.74
N LEU A 186 -16.14 -12.75 -11.26
CA LEU A 186 -16.42 -12.53 -12.67
C LEU A 186 -16.13 -11.10 -13.15
N VAL A 187 -16.48 -10.07 -12.36
CA VAL A 187 -16.19 -8.68 -12.72
C VAL A 187 -14.68 -8.48 -12.88
N PHE A 188 -13.87 -8.96 -11.93
CA PHE A 188 -12.41 -8.86 -12.02
C PHE A 188 -11.86 -9.73 -13.16
N PHE A 189 -12.32 -10.97 -13.30
CA PHE A 189 -11.85 -11.89 -14.34
C PHE A 189 -12.13 -11.34 -15.74
N ILE A 190 -13.38 -10.97 -16.03
CA ILE A 190 -13.79 -10.44 -17.34
C ILE A 190 -13.10 -9.08 -17.59
N GLY A 191 -13.12 -8.19 -16.59
CA GLY A 191 -12.56 -6.85 -16.73
C GLY A 191 -11.05 -6.83 -16.95
N TRP A 192 -10.32 -7.85 -16.50
CA TRP A 192 -8.90 -8.00 -16.75
C TRP A 192 -8.55 -9.01 -17.84
N LEU A 193 -9.50 -9.75 -18.41
CA LEU A 193 -9.24 -10.82 -19.37
C LEU A 193 -8.44 -10.33 -20.58
N TRP A 194 -8.64 -9.08 -20.99
CA TRP A 194 -7.92 -8.47 -22.10
C TRP A 194 -6.40 -8.34 -21.85
N ILE A 195 -5.95 -8.30 -20.60
CA ILE A 195 -4.53 -8.16 -20.25
C ILE A 195 -3.74 -9.43 -20.60
N PRO A 196 -4.04 -10.62 -20.02
CA PRO A 196 -3.32 -11.83 -20.37
C PRO A 196 -3.60 -12.28 -21.80
N THR A 197 -4.67 -11.84 -22.45
CA THR A 197 -4.91 -12.18 -23.87
C THR A 197 -4.18 -11.27 -24.84
N THR A 198 -4.11 -9.96 -24.59
CA THR A 198 -3.45 -9.04 -25.53
C THR A 198 -1.98 -8.82 -25.23
N LEU A 199 -1.55 -8.96 -23.98
CA LEU A 199 -0.18 -8.76 -23.53
C LEU A 199 0.51 -10.07 -23.14
N LEU A 200 -0.19 -11.14 -22.76
CA LEU A 200 0.38 -12.42 -22.30
C LEU A 200 1.16 -12.35 -20.97
N ALA A 201 2.26 -11.59 -20.91
CA ALA A 201 3.12 -11.47 -19.74
C ALA A 201 3.83 -10.11 -19.66
N ALA A 202 4.24 -9.67 -18.47
CA ALA A 202 5.09 -8.50 -18.28
C ALA A 202 6.19 -8.87 -17.29
N PHE A 203 7.45 -8.52 -17.57
CA PHE A 203 8.57 -8.89 -16.69
C PHE A 203 9.81 -8.04 -16.96
N GLY A 204 10.74 -8.08 -16.01
CA GLY A 204 12.02 -7.37 -16.09
C GLY A 204 13.21 -8.29 -15.84
N ALA A 205 14.34 -7.69 -15.48
CA ALA A 205 15.60 -8.38 -15.24
C ALA A 205 15.52 -9.47 -14.15
N ASP A 206 14.66 -9.27 -13.14
CA ASP A 206 14.50 -10.16 -11.98
C ASP A 206 14.17 -11.61 -12.42
N VAL A 207 13.10 -11.79 -13.20
CA VAL A 207 12.65 -13.13 -13.65
C VAL A 207 13.70 -13.82 -14.51
N ARG A 208 14.34 -13.09 -15.43
CA ARG A 208 15.41 -13.64 -16.27
C ARG A 208 16.56 -14.16 -15.42
N SER A 209 16.92 -13.41 -14.38
CA SER A 209 18.06 -13.75 -13.53
C SER A 209 17.72 -14.94 -12.61
N GLN A 210 16.49 -15.02 -12.08
CA GLN A 210 15.99 -16.18 -11.34
C GLN A 210 15.92 -17.46 -12.19
N ILE A 211 15.43 -17.37 -13.44
CA ILE A 211 15.40 -18.52 -14.37
C ILE A 211 16.81 -19.01 -14.68
N ARG A 212 17.76 -18.08 -14.87
CA ARG A 212 19.16 -18.42 -15.11
C ARG A 212 19.76 -19.10 -13.87
N GLU A 213 19.60 -18.52 -12.69
CA GLU A 213 20.07 -19.09 -11.42
C GLU A 213 19.60 -20.53 -11.23
N PHE A 214 18.29 -20.79 -11.39
CA PHE A 214 17.75 -22.14 -11.33
C PHE A 214 18.33 -23.07 -12.41
N SER A 215 18.51 -22.58 -13.64
CA SER A 215 19.08 -23.40 -14.73
C SER A 215 20.50 -23.87 -14.40
N TRP A 216 21.30 -23.03 -13.74
CA TRP A 216 22.65 -23.40 -13.28
C TRP A 216 22.61 -24.40 -12.12
N ALA A 217 21.75 -24.17 -11.13
CA ALA A 217 21.55 -25.14 -10.05
C ALA A 217 21.07 -26.50 -10.58
N TRP A 218 20.13 -26.50 -11.54
CA TRP A 218 19.65 -27.71 -12.19
C TRP A 218 20.76 -28.46 -12.92
N ASN A 219 21.57 -27.75 -13.72
CA ASN A 219 22.72 -28.34 -14.41
C ASN A 219 23.70 -29.00 -13.44
N GLN A 220 23.98 -28.35 -12.31
CA GLN A 220 24.81 -28.90 -11.24
C GLN A 220 24.19 -30.19 -10.66
N TRP A 221 22.89 -30.19 -10.36
CA TRP A 221 22.18 -31.38 -9.85
C TRP A 221 22.17 -32.54 -10.84
N THR A 222 22.18 -32.25 -12.14
CA THR A 222 22.26 -33.27 -13.21
C THR A 222 23.71 -33.69 -13.55
N GLY A 223 24.70 -33.26 -12.78
CA GLY A 223 26.10 -33.71 -12.90
C GLY A 223 26.97 -32.92 -13.86
N LEU A 224 26.52 -31.77 -14.39
CA LEU A 224 27.37 -30.90 -15.20
C LEU A 224 28.37 -30.17 -14.29
N LYS A 225 29.66 -30.45 -14.49
CA LYS A 225 30.75 -29.74 -13.79
C LYS A 225 30.88 -28.33 -14.37
N GLN A 226 30.40 -27.35 -13.63
CA GLN A 226 30.58 -25.93 -13.95
C GLN A 226 31.61 -25.34 -12.97
N PRO A 227 32.62 -24.60 -13.46
CA PRO A 227 33.64 -24.01 -12.60
C PRO A 227 33.02 -22.98 -11.65
N TYR A 228 33.31 -23.11 -10.36
CA TYR A 228 32.80 -22.24 -9.30
C TYR A 228 33.55 -20.89 -9.23
N ILE A 229 34.80 -20.85 -9.71
CA ILE A 229 35.69 -19.68 -9.68
C ILE A 229 36.55 -19.69 -10.96
N GLY A 230 36.67 -18.54 -11.62
CA GLY A 230 37.55 -18.31 -12.76
C GLY A 230 37.37 -16.90 -13.33
N PHE A 231 38.45 -16.24 -13.77
CA PHE A 231 38.42 -14.86 -14.30
C PHE A 231 37.45 -14.68 -15.49
N PHE A 232 37.09 -15.78 -16.18
CA PHE A 232 36.17 -15.82 -17.32
C PHE A 232 34.88 -16.63 -17.08
N SER A 233 34.68 -17.25 -15.91
CA SER A 233 33.45 -18.00 -15.63
C SER A 233 32.41 -17.07 -15.00
N PHE A 234 31.49 -16.54 -15.81
CA PHE A 234 30.38 -15.73 -15.31
C PHE A 234 29.34 -16.61 -14.64
N VAL A 235 29.46 -16.75 -13.31
CA VAL A 235 28.56 -17.54 -12.48
C VAL A 235 27.34 -16.69 -12.08
N PRO A 236 26.14 -17.25 -11.81
CA PRO A 236 24.99 -16.48 -11.29
C PRO A 236 25.30 -15.51 -10.13
N MET A 237 26.29 -15.82 -9.27
CA MET A 237 26.74 -14.95 -8.18
C MET A 237 27.47 -13.69 -8.65
N ASP A 238 28.00 -13.65 -9.88
CA ASP A 238 28.66 -12.45 -10.40
C ASP A 238 27.62 -11.43 -10.92
N ILE A 239 26.46 -11.93 -11.37
CA ILE A 239 25.31 -11.14 -11.82
C ILE A 239 24.69 -10.36 -10.66
N TYR A 240 24.62 -10.97 -9.47
CA TYR A 240 24.24 -10.29 -8.24
C TYR A 240 25.43 -10.34 -7.32
N PRO A 241 26.35 -9.37 -7.39
CA PRO A 241 27.65 -9.52 -6.78
C PRO A 241 27.57 -9.75 -5.29
N THR A 242 27.60 -11.04 -4.97
CA THR A 242 27.55 -11.54 -3.61
C THR A 242 28.98 -11.71 -3.22
N ALA A 243 29.39 -11.09 -2.13
CA ALA A 243 30.78 -11.13 -1.74
C ALA A 243 31.31 -12.57 -1.62
N HIS A 244 32.51 -12.81 -2.12
CA HIS A 244 33.11 -14.15 -2.16
C HIS A 244 33.23 -14.77 -0.76
N TYR A 245 33.41 -13.96 0.29
CA TYR A 245 33.48 -14.47 1.66
C TYR A 245 32.17 -15.11 2.14
N MET A 246 31.04 -14.83 1.48
CA MET A 246 29.74 -15.43 1.78
C MET A 246 29.53 -16.77 1.08
N TRP A 247 30.43 -17.16 0.18
CA TRP A 247 30.26 -18.36 -0.61
C TRP A 247 30.61 -19.59 0.23
N PRO A 248 29.79 -20.65 0.19
CA PRO A 248 30.09 -21.87 0.90
C PRO A 248 31.29 -22.59 0.29
N SER A 249 32.01 -23.35 1.11
CA SER A 249 33.13 -24.20 0.66
C SER A 249 32.69 -25.28 -0.33
N ASN A 250 31.44 -25.74 -0.21
CA ASN A 250 30.79 -26.64 -1.16
C ASN A 250 30.00 -25.82 -2.18
N PRO A 251 30.33 -25.90 -3.48
CA PRO A 251 29.65 -25.16 -4.52
C PRO A 251 28.13 -25.28 -4.50
N THR A 252 27.41 -24.16 -4.44
CA THR A 252 25.97 -24.06 -4.74
C THR A 252 25.69 -22.84 -5.61
N TYR A 253 24.76 -22.99 -6.56
CA TYR A 253 24.33 -21.90 -7.44
C TYR A 253 23.00 -21.26 -7.02
N LEU A 254 22.41 -21.72 -5.92
CA LEU A 254 21.20 -21.12 -5.37
C LEU A 254 21.56 -20.05 -4.37
N THR A 255 20.93 -18.89 -4.53
CA THR A 255 21.05 -17.73 -3.65
C THR A 255 19.68 -17.36 -3.13
N ASP A 256 19.62 -16.83 -1.92
CA ASP A 256 18.48 -16.02 -1.49
C ASP A 256 18.76 -14.56 -1.84
N GLN A 257 19.21 -14.21 -3.05
CA GLN A 257 19.28 -12.81 -3.48
C GLN A 257 17.86 -12.30 -3.80
N HIS A 258 17.18 -13.00 -4.71
CA HIS A 258 15.72 -13.03 -4.76
C HIS A 258 15.22 -14.09 -3.78
N ASN A 259 13.92 -14.06 -3.45
CA ASN A 259 13.39 -15.09 -2.56
C ASN A 259 13.55 -16.47 -3.20
N ILE A 260 14.27 -17.37 -2.52
CA ILE A 260 14.64 -18.68 -3.06
C ILE A 260 13.43 -19.49 -3.52
N VAL A 261 12.30 -19.43 -2.81
CA VAL A 261 11.10 -20.18 -3.17
C VAL A 261 10.56 -19.71 -4.52
N LEU A 262 10.53 -18.40 -4.73
CA LEU A 262 10.08 -17.84 -6.00
C LEU A 262 11.04 -18.17 -7.14
N THR A 263 12.35 -18.15 -6.87
CA THR A 263 13.39 -18.55 -7.83
C THR A 263 13.20 -20.00 -8.28
N LEU A 264 12.94 -20.91 -7.35
CA LEU A 264 12.66 -22.32 -7.65
C LEU A 264 11.38 -22.46 -8.50
N ILE A 265 10.28 -21.78 -8.13
CA ILE A 265 9.01 -21.85 -8.88
C ILE A 265 9.19 -21.32 -10.31
N TYR A 266 9.71 -20.10 -10.46
CA TYR A 266 9.88 -19.47 -11.78
C TYR A 266 10.86 -20.24 -12.65
N GLY A 267 11.98 -20.66 -12.07
CA GLY A 267 13.00 -21.44 -12.75
C GLY A 267 12.50 -22.82 -13.19
N ALA A 268 11.79 -23.55 -12.32
CA ALA A 268 11.25 -24.86 -12.64
C ALA A 268 10.19 -24.77 -13.75
N THR A 269 9.24 -23.82 -13.67
CA THR A 269 8.22 -23.64 -14.70
C THR A 269 8.83 -23.24 -16.05
N ALA A 270 9.81 -22.34 -16.06
CA ALA A 270 10.51 -21.95 -17.29
C ALA A 270 11.34 -23.11 -17.88
N SER A 271 11.99 -23.91 -17.03
CA SER A 271 12.78 -25.07 -17.47
C SER A 271 11.89 -26.16 -18.04
N PHE A 272 10.74 -26.44 -17.41
CA PHE A 272 9.74 -27.35 -17.95
C PHE A 272 9.19 -26.86 -19.30
N SER A 273 8.87 -25.56 -19.40
CA SER A 273 8.47 -24.95 -20.67
C SER A 273 9.54 -25.12 -21.75
N ARG A 274 10.80 -24.92 -21.41
CA ARG A 274 11.93 -25.08 -22.34
C ARG A 274 12.05 -26.52 -22.82
N TYR A 275 11.86 -27.49 -21.94
CA TYR A 275 11.87 -28.92 -22.28
C TYR A 275 10.75 -29.28 -23.26
N VAL A 276 9.53 -28.76 -23.05
CA VAL A 276 8.36 -29.10 -23.87
C VAL A 276 8.26 -28.29 -25.17
N THR A 277 8.64 -27.01 -25.15
CA THR A 277 8.37 -26.06 -26.24
C THR A 277 9.64 -25.51 -26.90
N GLY A 278 10.82 -25.83 -26.39
CA GLY A 278 12.08 -25.23 -26.82
C GLY A 278 12.31 -23.78 -26.33
N SER A 279 11.39 -23.20 -25.56
CA SER A 279 11.49 -21.81 -25.07
C SER A 279 10.99 -21.63 -23.63
N ASN A 280 11.44 -20.57 -22.95
CA ASN A 280 10.93 -20.20 -21.62
C ASN A 280 9.57 -19.49 -21.68
N ASP A 281 9.22 -18.95 -22.83
CA ASP A 281 8.12 -18.00 -23.03
C ASP A 281 6.77 -18.58 -22.61
N ALA A 282 6.44 -19.82 -22.97
CA ALA A 282 5.17 -20.44 -22.60
C ALA A 282 5.03 -20.58 -21.06
N GLY A 283 6.11 -20.97 -20.38
CA GLY A 283 6.16 -21.03 -18.92
C GLY A 283 6.00 -19.66 -18.26
N ILE A 284 6.60 -18.61 -18.84
CA ILE A 284 6.41 -17.23 -18.39
C ILE A 284 4.95 -16.79 -18.55
N VAL A 285 4.31 -17.11 -19.67
CA VAL A 285 2.88 -16.81 -19.89
C VAL A 285 1.99 -17.56 -18.90
N VAL A 286 2.28 -18.83 -18.60
CA VAL A 286 1.57 -19.61 -17.58
C VAL A 286 1.71 -18.97 -16.19
N LEU A 287 2.92 -18.56 -15.80
CA LEU A 287 3.15 -17.86 -14.53
C LEU A 287 2.36 -16.55 -14.46
N ALA A 288 2.35 -15.77 -15.55
CA ALA A 288 1.60 -14.51 -15.62
C ALA A 288 0.08 -14.74 -15.54
N ALA A 289 -0.45 -15.77 -16.20
CA ALA A 289 -1.86 -16.15 -16.12
C ALA A 289 -2.24 -16.61 -14.71
N LEU A 290 -1.41 -17.42 -14.05
CA LEU A 290 -1.62 -17.84 -12.67
C LEU A 290 -1.59 -16.65 -11.70
N GLN A 291 -0.69 -15.69 -11.91
CA GLN A 291 -0.67 -14.46 -11.12
C GLN A 291 -1.93 -13.62 -11.33
N MET A 292 -2.42 -13.51 -12.57
CA MET A 292 -3.68 -12.81 -12.86
C MET A 292 -4.86 -13.49 -12.16
N LEU A 293 -4.97 -14.82 -12.20
CA LEU A 293 -6.02 -15.56 -11.49
C LEU A 293 -5.93 -15.39 -9.98
N PHE A 294 -4.72 -15.40 -9.43
CA PHE A 294 -4.47 -15.12 -8.01
C PHE A 294 -4.88 -13.68 -7.64
N ALA A 295 -4.56 -12.69 -8.48
CA ALA A 295 -4.96 -11.30 -8.32
C ALA A 295 -6.49 -11.14 -8.33
N VAL A 296 -7.17 -11.77 -9.30
CA VAL A 296 -8.65 -11.79 -9.39
C VAL A 296 -9.24 -12.30 -8.08
N PHE A 297 -8.73 -13.43 -7.59
CA PHE A 297 -9.18 -14.02 -6.34
C PHE A 297 -8.94 -13.08 -5.14
N CYS A 298 -7.73 -12.53 -4.99
CA CYS A 298 -7.36 -11.66 -3.87
C CYS A 298 -8.22 -10.39 -3.82
N CYS A 299 -8.40 -9.72 -4.97
CA CYS A 299 -9.20 -8.51 -5.09
C CYS A 299 -10.70 -8.80 -4.88
N ALA A 300 -11.22 -9.88 -5.47
CA ALA A 300 -12.61 -10.29 -5.28
C ALA A 300 -12.90 -10.67 -3.82
N ALA A 301 -12.00 -11.41 -3.17
CA ALA A 301 -12.14 -11.83 -1.78
C ALA A 301 -12.16 -10.60 -0.85
N THR A 302 -11.25 -9.65 -1.06
CA THR A 302 -11.17 -8.42 -0.27
C THR A 302 -12.38 -7.52 -0.50
N ALA A 303 -12.72 -7.28 -1.76
CA ALA A 303 -13.92 -6.53 -2.14
C ALA A 303 -15.18 -7.17 -1.53
N HIS A 304 -15.29 -8.50 -1.50
CA HIS A 304 -16.44 -9.16 -0.89
C HIS A 304 -16.55 -8.86 0.61
N ARG A 305 -15.43 -8.92 1.34
CA ARG A 305 -15.36 -8.60 2.77
C ARG A 305 -15.78 -7.15 3.04
N PHE A 306 -15.23 -6.20 2.30
CA PHE A 306 -15.54 -4.78 2.49
C PHE A 306 -16.93 -4.40 1.98
N LEU A 307 -17.34 -4.85 0.80
CA LEU A 307 -18.56 -4.38 0.15
C LEU A 307 -19.81 -5.10 0.68
N ASN A 308 -19.73 -6.41 0.92
CA ASN A 308 -20.88 -7.25 1.23
C ASN A 308 -20.94 -7.72 2.69
N ARG A 309 -19.80 -7.75 3.41
CA ARG A 309 -19.69 -8.16 4.83
C ARG A 309 -20.41 -9.48 5.11
N PRO A 310 -20.00 -10.59 4.47
CA PRO A 310 -20.74 -11.87 4.49
C PRO A 310 -20.92 -12.50 5.88
N TRP A 311 -20.13 -12.10 6.87
CA TRP A 311 -20.25 -12.57 8.25
C TRP A 311 -21.32 -11.85 9.08
N MET A 312 -21.99 -10.82 8.54
CA MET A 312 -23.12 -10.19 9.23
C MET A 312 -24.42 -10.95 8.94
N ASN A 313 -25.14 -11.35 9.98
CA ASN A 313 -26.45 -11.99 9.85
C ASN A 313 -27.45 -11.04 9.17
N ALA A 314 -28.26 -11.55 8.24
CA ALA A 314 -29.30 -10.78 7.56
C ALA A 314 -30.33 -10.17 8.55
N THR A 315 -30.53 -10.78 9.71
CA THR A 315 -31.39 -10.30 10.80
C THR A 315 -30.78 -9.15 11.60
N ALA A 316 -29.46 -9.10 11.76
CA ALA A 316 -28.77 -8.00 12.44
C ALA A 316 -28.80 -6.69 11.63
N ALA A 317 -28.98 -6.77 10.30
CA ALA A 317 -29.10 -5.61 9.41
C ALA A 317 -30.40 -4.80 9.60
N ALA A 318 -31.39 -5.34 10.34
CA ALA A 318 -32.64 -4.65 10.66
C ALA A 318 -32.49 -3.66 11.83
N ASP A 319 -31.47 -3.81 12.67
CA ASP A 319 -31.13 -2.84 13.71
C ASP A 319 -30.36 -1.67 13.08
N SER A 320 -30.91 -0.45 13.21
CA SER A 320 -30.37 0.81 12.67
C SER A 320 -28.94 1.15 13.10
N ALA A 321 -28.42 0.45 14.12
CA ALA A 321 -27.05 0.60 14.63
C ALA A 321 -25.99 -0.25 13.88
N THR A 322 -26.39 -1.20 13.03
CA THR A 322 -25.42 -2.03 12.29
C THR A 322 -24.90 -1.34 11.01
N PRO A 323 -23.58 -1.40 10.72
CA PRO A 323 -23.05 -0.66 9.57
C PRO A 323 -23.51 -1.28 8.23
N GLN A 324 -24.26 -0.52 7.44
CA GLN A 324 -24.78 -0.98 6.14
C GLN A 324 -23.69 -1.46 5.15
N GLN A 325 -24.09 -2.37 4.26
CA GLN A 325 -23.31 -2.75 3.07
C GLN A 325 -22.90 -1.51 2.26
N ALA A 326 -21.81 -1.62 1.49
CA ALA A 326 -21.36 -0.50 0.68
C ALA A 326 -22.40 -0.14 -0.39
N GLY A 327 -22.67 1.16 -0.57
CA GLY A 327 -23.51 1.66 -1.66
C GLY A 327 -22.84 1.50 -3.03
N GLY A 328 -23.62 1.69 -4.10
CA GLY A 328 -23.18 1.55 -5.49
C GLY A 328 -22.04 2.47 -5.87
N LEU A 329 -22.00 3.72 -5.38
CA LEU A 329 -20.90 4.65 -5.68
C LEU A 329 -19.54 4.14 -5.15
N ALA A 330 -19.48 3.71 -3.89
CA ALA A 330 -18.24 3.17 -3.32
C ALA A 330 -17.78 1.91 -4.05
N ARG A 331 -18.73 1.01 -4.40
CA ARG A 331 -18.45 -0.18 -5.22
C ARG A 331 -17.88 0.21 -6.59
N PHE A 332 -18.53 1.16 -7.27
CA PHE A 332 -18.11 1.64 -8.58
C PHE A 332 -16.71 2.24 -8.55
N LEU A 333 -16.41 3.16 -7.63
CA LEU A 333 -15.10 3.82 -7.56
C LEU A 333 -13.96 2.82 -7.25
N ILE A 334 -14.18 1.89 -6.32
CA ILE A 334 -13.19 0.86 -6.00
C ILE A 334 -12.95 -0.05 -7.21
N LEU A 335 -14.01 -0.51 -7.86
CA LEU A 335 -13.88 -1.38 -9.04
C LEU A 335 -13.26 -0.62 -10.21
N LEU A 336 -13.65 0.62 -10.46
CA LEU A 336 -13.09 1.47 -11.52
C LEU A 336 -11.58 1.65 -11.36
N PHE A 337 -11.10 1.89 -10.13
CA PHE A 337 -9.67 1.93 -9.84
C PHE A 337 -8.97 0.65 -10.31
N PHE A 338 -9.46 -0.52 -9.90
CA PHE A 338 -8.84 -1.79 -10.29
C PHE A 338 -8.95 -2.08 -11.79
N MET A 339 -10.02 -1.64 -12.45
CA MET A 339 -10.25 -1.89 -13.88
C MET A 339 -9.42 -1.00 -14.80
N VAL A 340 -9.09 0.23 -14.37
CA VAL A 340 -8.55 1.27 -15.26
C VAL A 340 -7.18 1.79 -14.82
N CYS A 341 -6.86 1.79 -13.52
CA CYS A 341 -5.58 2.33 -13.05
C CYS A 341 -4.41 1.46 -13.55
N PRO A 342 -3.41 2.05 -14.24
CA PRO A 342 -2.24 1.31 -14.75
C PRO A 342 -1.52 0.50 -13.69
N LEU A 343 -1.45 1.02 -12.44
CA LEU A 343 -0.87 0.31 -11.29
C LEU A 343 -1.53 -1.06 -11.08
N ALA A 344 -2.86 -1.11 -11.04
CA ALA A 344 -3.60 -2.35 -10.80
C ALA A 344 -3.55 -3.26 -12.02
N VAL A 345 -3.82 -2.69 -13.19
CA VAL A 345 -4.00 -3.40 -14.45
C VAL A 345 -2.69 -4.09 -14.89
N PHE A 346 -1.58 -3.36 -14.96
CA PHE A 346 -0.30 -3.93 -15.42
C PHE A 346 0.30 -4.89 -14.38
N SER A 347 0.02 -4.68 -13.10
CA SER A 347 0.49 -5.58 -12.03
C SER A 347 -0.05 -7.00 -12.14
N THR A 348 -1.23 -7.20 -12.73
CA THR A 348 -1.86 -8.53 -12.84
C THR A 348 -0.97 -9.57 -13.52
N ILE A 349 -0.18 -9.16 -14.52
CA ILE A 349 0.73 -10.02 -15.29
C ILE A 349 2.22 -9.67 -15.11
N SER A 350 2.53 -8.66 -14.28
CA SER A 350 3.92 -8.25 -14.02
C SER A 350 4.60 -9.23 -13.07
N LEU A 351 5.39 -10.16 -13.62
CA LEU A 351 6.16 -11.13 -12.87
C LEU A 351 7.37 -10.45 -12.22
N THR A 352 7.16 -9.97 -11.00
CA THR A 352 8.21 -9.53 -10.09
C THR A 352 7.77 -9.80 -8.65
N LYS A 353 8.69 -9.66 -7.69
CA LYS A 353 8.39 -9.86 -6.27
C LYS A 353 7.27 -8.98 -5.70
N SER A 354 7.07 -7.77 -6.23
CA SER A 354 6.20 -6.76 -5.60
C SER A 354 4.70 -6.93 -5.89
N PRO A 355 4.26 -7.20 -7.14
CA PRO A 355 2.85 -7.47 -7.44
C PRO A 355 2.28 -8.67 -6.69
N LEU A 356 3.02 -9.80 -6.64
CA LEU A 356 2.58 -10.99 -5.90
C LEU A 356 2.38 -10.68 -4.41
N PHE A 357 3.34 -9.98 -3.80
CA PHE A 357 3.21 -9.48 -2.43
C PHE A 357 2.01 -8.54 -2.27
N ALA A 358 1.81 -7.60 -3.21
CA ALA A 358 0.74 -6.61 -3.13
C ALA A 358 -0.66 -7.24 -3.19
N PHE A 359 -0.90 -8.22 -4.08
CA PHE A 359 -2.18 -8.92 -4.14
C PHE A 359 -2.41 -9.79 -2.89
N ALA A 360 -1.38 -10.50 -2.42
CA ALA A 360 -1.47 -11.23 -1.15
C ALA A 360 -1.75 -10.30 0.03
N PHE A 361 -1.13 -9.12 0.05
CA PHE A 361 -1.36 -8.08 1.05
C PHE A 361 -2.80 -7.53 0.99
N VAL A 362 -3.38 -7.32 -0.20
CA VAL A 362 -4.79 -6.93 -0.35
C VAL A 362 -5.71 -7.97 0.29
N TRP A 363 -5.48 -9.26 -0.02
CA TRP A 363 -6.23 -10.36 0.57
C TRP A 363 -6.10 -10.41 2.10
N TRP A 364 -4.87 -10.30 2.60
CA TRP A 364 -4.53 -10.24 4.02
C TRP A 364 -5.20 -9.05 4.71
N PHE A 365 -5.19 -7.87 4.10
CA PHE A 365 -5.85 -6.65 4.57
C PHE A 365 -7.37 -6.83 4.68
N GLY A 366 -7.98 -7.52 3.72
CA GLY A 366 -9.38 -7.93 3.78
C GLY A 366 -9.71 -8.79 5.00
N ILE A 367 -8.83 -9.74 5.34
CA ILE A 367 -9.02 -10.63 6.50
C ILE A 367 -8.92 -9.84 7.81
N TRP A 368 -8.01 -8.86 7.92
CA TRP A 368 -7.96 -7.94 9.06
C TRP A 368 -9.26 -7.17 9.25
N TYR A 369 -9.87 -6.72 8.17
CA TYR A 369 -11.17 -6.08 8.25
C TYR A 369 -12.26 -7.02 8.78
N GLU A 370 -12.29 -8.28 8.36
CA GLU A 370 -13.21 -9.27 8.96
C GLU A 370 -12.92 -9.51 10.45
N LEU A 371 -11.64 -9.64 10.82
CA LEU A 371 -11.22 -9.85 12.21
C LEU A 371 -11.67 -8.71 13.12
N THR A 372 -11.43 -7.46 12.73
CA THR A 372 -11.82 -6.27 13.51
C THR A 372 -13.32 -6.13 13.66
N GLN A 373 -14.07 -6.42 12.60
CA GLN A 373 -15.53 -6.33 12.60
C GLN A 373 -16.20 -7.47 13.39
N THR A 374 -15.47 -8.53 13.71
CA THR A 374 -15.96 -9.67 14.49
C THR A 374 -15.34 -9.73 15.89
N TRP A 375 -14.60 -8.70 16.33
CA TRP A 375 -14.02 -8.69 17.67
C TRP A 375 -15.07 -8.61 18.79
N LYS A 376 -16.22 -8.00 18.54
CA LYS A 376 -17.34 -7.90 19.50
C LYS A 376 -18.68 -8.11 18.77
N PRO A 377 -19.43 -9.21 19.03
CA PRO A 377 -19.09 -10.34 19.89
C PRO A 377 -17.93 -11.16 19.31
N SER A 378 -17.09 -11.76 20.15
CA SER A 378 -15.90 -12.54 19.74
C SER A 378 -16.29 -13.83 19.02
N VAL A 379 -16.62 -13.73 17.73
CA VAL A 379 -16.94 -14.89 16.88
C VAL A 379 -15.65 -15.62 16.51
N LYS A 380 -15.63 -16.96 16.47
CA LYS A 380 -14.45 -17.67 15.94
C LYS A 380 -14.29 -17.36 14.45
N LEU A 381 -13.06 -17.13 13.99
CA LEU A 381 -12.82 -16.91 12.56
C LEU A 381 -13.26 -18.16 11.78
N PRO A 382 -14.10 -18.02 10.73
CA PRO A 382 -14.52 -19.16 9.92
C PRO A 382 -13.32 -19.91 9.34
N ARG A 383 -13.43 -21.23 9.17
CA ARG A 383 -12.34 -22.09 8.66
C ARG A 383 -11.74 -21.58 7.35
N HIS A 384 -12.58 -21.11 6.43
CA HIS A 384 -12.13 -20.58 5.15
C HIS A 384 -11.31 -19.28 5.30
N SER A 385 -11.70 -18.37 6.20
CA SER A 385 -10.95 -17.14 6.48
C SER A 385 -9.67 -17.43 7.27
N PHE A 386 -9.65 -18.45 8.11
CA PHE A 386 -8.44 -18.92 8.79
C PHE A 386 -7.41 -19.50 7.81
N ILE A 387 -7.82 -20.38 6.90
CA ILE A 387 -6.97 -20.92 5.84
C ILE A 387 -6.47 -19.78 4.94
N ALA A 388 -7.38 -18.87 4.56
CA ALA A 388 -7.02 -17.67 3.81
C ALA A 388 -5.93 -16.85 4.49
N PHE A 389 -5.95 -16.78 5.82
CA PHE A 389 -4.97 -16.00 6.58
C PHE A 389 -3.59 -16.66 6.58
N ILE A 390 -3.53 -17.98 6.75
CA ILE A 390 -2.30 -18.76 6.60
C ILE A 390 -1.73 -18.58 5.19
N VAL A 391 -2.55 -18.82 4.16
CA VAL A 391 -2.08 -18.80 2.77
C VAL A 391 -1.62 -17.40 2.35
N SER A 392 -2.39 -16.35 2.63
CA SER A 392 -1.99 -14.97 2.31
C SER A 392 -0.67 -14.59 3.02
N THR A 393 -0.50 -14.99 4.28
CA THR A 393 0.74 -14.76 5.02
C THR A 393 1.92 -15.51 4.41
N SER A 394 1.76 -16.79 4.07
CA SER A 394 2.79 -17.58 3.41
C SER A 394 3.19 -16.98 2.06
N VAL A 395 2.23 -16.56 1.23
CA VAL A 395 2.52 -15.94 -0.07
C VAL A 395 3.28 -14.61 0.12
N MET A 396 2.93 -13.80 1.11
CA MET A 396 3.67 -12.57 1.42
C MET A 396 5.13 -12.87 1.79
N LEU A 397 5.38 -13.87 2.64
CA LEU A 397 6.72 -14.27 3.10
C LEU A 397 7.61 -14.79 1.97
N ILE A 398 7.06 -15.57 1.04
CA ILE A 398 7.82 -16.06 -0.13
C ILE A 398 7.96 -15.00 -1.25
N SER A 399 7.21 -13.90 -1.17
CA SER A 399 7.28 -12.83 -2.18
C SER A 399 8.30 -11.77 -1.79
N ALA A 400 8.22 -11.25 -0.56
CA ALA A 400 9.03 -10.12 -0.13
C ALA A 400 9.75 -10.42 1.19
N LYS A 401 11.08 -10.28 1.19
CA LYS A 401 11.90 -10.51 2.38
C LYS A 401 11.53 -9.62 3.56
N TYR A 402 11.07 -8.40 3.32
CA TYR A 402 10.67 -7.50 4.41
C TYR A 402 9.29 -7.84 5.02
N ALA A 403 8.55 -8.80 4.45
CA ALA A 403 7.21 -9.17 4.93
C ALA A 403 7.24 -9.64 6.38
N TRP A 404 8.29 -10.32 6.82
CA TRP A 404 8.38 -10.82 8.19
C TRP A 404 8.46 -9.69 9.22
N TYR A 405 9.08 -8.53 8.90
CA TYR A 405 9.08 -7.38 9.81
C TYR A 405 7.65 -6.83 10.03
N ILE A 406 6.86 -6.78 8.95
CA ILE A 406 5.45 -6.36 9.00
C ILE A 406 4.64 -7.32 9.85
N ILE A 407 4.81 -8.62 9.61
CA ILE A 407 4.09 -9.68 10.32
C ILE A 407 4.50 -9.71 11.79
N ALA A 408 5.79 -9.57 12.11
CA ALA A 408 6.29 -9.57 13.48
C ALA A 408 5.67 -8.44 14.32
N LEU A 409 5.68 -7.19 13.80
CA LEU A 409 5.00 -6.09 14.50
C LEU A 409 3.49 -6.36 14.61
N GLN A 410 2.86 -6.87 13.55
CA GLN A 410 1.44 -7.15 13.57
C GLN A 410 1.05 -8.23 14.59
N ILE A 411 1.86 -9.27 14.79
CA ILE A 411 1.64 -10.29 15.83
C ILE A 411 1.59 -9.64 17.21
N VAL A 412 2.58 -8.79 17.53
CA VAL A 412 2.65 -8.09 18.82
C VAL A 412 1.39 -7.24 19.02
N LEU A 413 1.04 -6.41 18.03
CA LEU A 413 -0.12 -5.53 18.11
C LEU A 413 -1.45 -6.31 18.21
N ALA A 414 -1.58 -7.41 17.46
CA ALA A 414 -2.77 -8.25 17.46
C ALA A 414 -2.98 -8.96 18.80
N ILE A 415 -1.90 -9.48 19.40
CA ILE A 415 -1.97 -10.09 20.74
C ILE A 415 -2.35 -9.04 21.78
N ILE A 416 -1.83 -7.80 21.68
CA ILE A 416 -2.21 -6.71 22.59
C ILE A 416 -3.70 -6.36 22.43
N ALA A 417 -4.19 -6.24 21.20
CA ALA A 417 -5.55 -5.80 20.90
C ALA A 417 -6.63 -6.88 21.10
N ASP A 418 -6.32 -8.15 20.79
CA ASP A 418 -7.26 -9.29 20.86
C ASP A 418 -6.57 -10.55 21.38
N ARG A 419 -6.32 -10.57 22.69
CA ARG A 419 -5.74 -11.72 23.40
C ARG A 419 -6.57 -13.01 23.26
N ARG A 420 -7.87 -12.92 22.97
CA ARG A 420 -8.77 -14.08 22.94
C ARG A 420 -8.53 -14.98 21.73
N ARG A 421 -8.06 -14.41 20.62
CA ARG A 421 -7.73 -15.14 19.39
C ARG A 421 -6.23 -15.37 19.20
N TRP A 422 -5.45 -15.38 20.29
CA TRP A 422 -4.00 -15.60 20.23
C TRP A 422 -3.61 -16.83 19.39
N ALA A 423 -4.33 -17.95 19.52
CA ALA A 423 -4.08 -19.17 18.78
C ALA A 423 -4.25 -18.98 17.26
N THR A 424 -5.20 -18.14 16.84
CA THR A 424 -5.36 -17.75 15.43
C THR A 424 -4.15 -16.97 14.94
N TYR A 425 -3.66 -16.00 15.72
CA TYR A 425 -2.48 -15.21 15.34
C TYR A 425 -1.21 -16.06 15.32
N VAL A 426 -1.01 -16.94 16.30
CA VAL A 426 0.13 -17.86 16.31
C VAL A 426 0.07 -18.79 15.09
N ALA A 427 -1.05 -19.44 14.85
CA ALA A 427 -1.15 -20.41 13.77
C ALA A 427 -1.13 -19.79 12.36
N ALA A 428 -1.73 -18.61 12.18
CA ALA A 428 -1.83 -17.96 10.88
C ALA A 428 -0.66 -17.01 10.56
N LEU A 429 0.01 -16.45 11.57
CA LEU A 429 1.10 -15.49 11.38
C LEU A 429 2.44 -16.06 11.84
N LEU A 430 2.54 -16.53 13.09
CA LEU A 430 3.84 -16.92 13.65
C LEU A 430 4.37 -18.21 13.04
N ILE A 431 3.55 -19.27 12.95
CA ILE A 431 3.98 -20.57 12.41
C ILE A 431 4.49 -20.44 10.95
N PRO A 432 3.74 -19.84 10.00
CA PRO A 432 4.26 -19.62 8.66
C PRO A 432 5.55 -18.79 8.64
N THR A 433 5.64 -17.75 9.49
CA THR A 433 6.85 -16.93 9.58
C THR A 433 8.06 -17.76 10.01
N VAL A 434 7.93 -18.53 11.08
CA VAL A 434 9.02 -19.38 11.60
C VAL A 434 9.41 -20.45 10.59
N LEU A 435 8.43 -21.12 9.97
CA LEU A 435 8.71 -22.19 9.00
C LEU A 435 9.42 -21.67 7.75
N ILE A 436 8.93 -20.57 7.17
CA ILE A 436 9.48 -20.03 5.92
C ILE A 436 10.79 -19.29 6.18
N HIS A 437 10.78 -18.29 7.07
CA HIS A 437 11.97 -17.48 7.32
C HIS A 437 13.05 -18.27 8.07
N GLY A 438 12.66 -19.06 9.09
CA GLY A 438 13.57 -19.94 9.80
C GLY A 438 14.09 -21.07 8.90
N GLY A 439 13.27 -21.61 8.00
CA GLY A 439 13.71 -22.60 7.01
C GLY A 439 14.75 -22.05 6.03
N ILE A 440 14.55 -20.82 5.52
CA ILE A 440 15.54 -20.14 4.67
C ILE A 440 16.82 -19.85 5.46
N ALA A 441 16.72 -19.34 6.69
CA ALA A 441 17.88 -19.09 7.54
C ALA A 441 18.67 -20.37 7.84
N TYR A 442 17.98 -21.47 8.10
CA TYR A 442 18.59 -22.78 8.27
C TYR A 442 19.33 -23.23 7.00
N ALA A 443 18.69 -23.12 5.82
CA ALA A 443 19.30 -23.47 4.55
C ALA A 443 20.56 -22.64 4.21
N ILE A 444 20.59 -21.37 4.63
CA ILE A 444 21.79 -20.52 4.51
C ILE A 444 22.88 -21.04 5.47
N SER A 445 22.54 -21.25 6.74
CA SER A 445 23.49 -21.70 7.76
C SER A 445 24.07 -23.09 7.50
N SER A 446 23.33 -23.95 6.79
CA SER A 446 23.75 -25.29 6.38
C SER A 446 24.48 -25.31 5.04
N ASN A 447 24.83 -24.16 4.47
CA ASN A 447 25.52 -24.01 3.18
C ASN A 447 24.76 -24.62 1.98
N MET A 448 23.43 -24.79 2.07
CA MET A 448 22.60 -25.27 0.96
C MET A 448 22.31 -24.18 -0.07
N ILE A 449 22.16 -22.94 0.41
CA ILE A 449 21.94 -21.74 -0.41
C ILE A 449 22.83 -20.61 0.10
N ILE A 450 23.23 -19.71 -0.80
CA ILE A 450 24.01 -18.51 -0.44
C ILE A 450 23.05 -17.44 0.08
N GLY A 451 23.37 -16.82 1.23
CA GLY A 451 22.59 -15.70 1.74
C GLY A 451 22.67 -14.46 0.85
N GLY A 452 21.64 -13.61 0.87
CA GLY A 452 21.71 -12.32 0.18
C GLY A 452 22.72 -11.38 0.85
N ASP A 453 23.51 -10.67 0.05
CA ASP A 453 24.59 -9.81 0.55
C ASP A 453 24.04 -8.68 1.45
N PRO A 454 24.57 -8.48 2.67
CA PRO A 454 24.14 -7.41 3.56
C PRO A 454 24.17 -6.02 2.93
N ILE A 455 25.05 -5.80 1.94
CA ILE A 455 25.18 -4.52 1.24
C ILE A 455 23.91 -4.11 0.49
N GLU A 456 23.06 -5.08 0.12
CA GLU A 456 21.81 -4.81 -0.59
C GLU A 456 20.85 -3.92 0.20
N SER A 457 20.91 -4.03 1.53
CA SER A 457 20.10 -3.24 2.46
C SER A 457 20.66 -1.84 2.73
N ARG A 458 21.87 -1.51 2.25
CA ARG A 458 22.61 -0.29 2.59
C ARG A 458 22.42 0.86 1.58
N GLY A 459 21.35 0.81 0.78
CA GLY A 459 21.15 1.76 -0.32
C GLY A 459 21.13 3.23 0.11
N VAL A 460 20.68 3.57 1.33
CA VAL A 460 20.73 4.95 1.84
C VAL A 460 22.18 5.36 2.13
N GLN A 461 22.91 4.52 2.87
CA GLN A 461 24.31 4.80 3.21
C GLN A 461 25.17 4.96 1.96
N LEU A 462 24.98 4.09 0.97
CA LEU A 462 25.73 4.12 -0.28
C LEU A 462 25.45 5.37 -1.09
N GLN A 463 24.20 5.83 -1.14
CA GLN A 463 23.82 7.08 -1.79
C GLN A 463 24.48 8.29 -1.12
N MET A 464 24.49 8.33 0.22
CA MET A 464 25.17 9.39 0.97
C MET A 464 26.67 9.42 0.67
N ILE A 465 27.34 8.27 0.76
CA ILE A 465 28.78 8.16 0.49
C ILE A 465 29.09 8.54 -0.96
N ALA A 466 28.36 8.00 -1.93
CA ALA A 466 28.58 8.25 -3.35
C ALA A 466 28.36 9.72 -3.72
N ARG A 467 27.33 10.37 -3.17
CA ARG A 467 27.11 11.81 -3.40
C ARG A 467 28.23 12.65 -2.80
N VAL A 468 28.69 12.35 -1.60
CA VAL A 468 29.84 13.05 -1.00
C VAL A 468 31.09 12.82 -1.84
N ALA A 469 31.37 11.59 -2.24
CA ALA A 469 32.49 11.28 -3.12
C ALA A 469 32.44 12.04 -4.45
N GLN A 470 31.26 12.26 -5.02
CA GLN A 470 31.07 13.02 -6.25
C GLN A 470 31.20 14.55 -6.06
N ARG A 471 30.73 15.08 -4.93
CA ARG A 471 30.53 16.54 -4.74
C ARG A 471 31.56 17.19 -3.84
N ASN A 472 32.09 16.45 -2.88
CA ASN A 472 33.12 16.90 -1.95
C ASN A 472 34.07 15.74 -1.63
N PRO A 473 34.85 15.24 -2.61
CA PRO A 473 35.74 14.10 -2.42
C PRO A 473 36.80 14.34 -1.34
N ASP A 474 37.21 15.59 -1.13
CA ASP A 474 38.18 16.01 -0.12
C ASP A 474 37.55 16.15 1.28
N GLY A 475 36.22 16.18 1.36
CA GLY A 475 35.47 16.16 2.61
C GLY A 475 35.37 14.78 3.27
N ILE A 476 36.00 13.75 2.69
CA ILE A 476 36.08 12.40 3.27
C ILE A 476 37.42 12.29 4.00
N SER A 477 37.39 12.19 5.33
CA SER A 477 38.60 12.07 6.15
C SER A 477 39.43 10.81 5.81
N ASP A 478 40.73 10.87 6.08
CA ASP A 478 41.65 9.74 5.87
C ASP A 478 41.23 8.49 6.65
N GLU A 479 40.69 8.68 7.87
CA GLU A 479 40.17 7.57 8.67
C GLU A 479 38.93 6.93 8.03
N ALA A 480 37.98 7.73 7.55
CA ALA A 480 36.82 7.23 6.83
C ALA A 480 37.23 6.52 5.54
N MET A 481 38.21 7.05 4.80
CA MET A 481 38.76 6.44 3.60
C MET A 481 39.43 5.10 3.89
N LYS A 482 40.23 5.03 4.95
CA LYS A 482 40.88 3.79 5.40
C LYS A 482 39.85 2.69 5.67
N ASN A 483 38.72 3.05 6.28
CA ASN A 483 37.65 2.12 6.61
C ASN A 483 36.75 1.77 5.40
N LEU A 484 36.60 2.68 4.43
CA LEU A 484 35.76 2.48 3.24
C LEU A 484 36.48 1.73 2.12
N SER A 485 37.76 2.01 1.91
CA SER A 485 38.53 1.54 0.76
C SER A 485 38.64 0.02 0.61
N PRO A 486 38.62 -0.82 1.67
CA PRO A 486 38.59 -2.28 1.50
C PRO A 486 37.26 -2.77 0.92
N VAL A 487 36.16 -2.04 1.16
CA VAL A 487 34.81 -2.41 0.74
C VAL A 487 34.45 -1.80 -0.63
N PHE A 488 34.81 -0.55 -0.86
CA PHE A 488 34.44 0.19 -2.06
C PHE A 488 35.60 0.95 -2.71
N ASN A 489 35.50 1.14 -4.02
CA ASN A 489 36.31 2.13 -4.73
C ASN A 489 35.57 3.48 -4.75
N LYS A 490 36.12 4.50 -4.08
CA LYS A 490 35.52 5.85 -3.97
C LYS A 490 35.20 6.43 -5.35
N ASP A 491 36.15 6.44 -6.26
CA ASP A 491 36.01 7.15 -7.54
C ASP A 491 34.96 6.47 -8.41
N GLN A 492 34.91 5.13 -8.38
CA GLN A 492 33.85 4.37 -9.05
C GLN A 492 32.48 4.59 -8.40
N MET A 493 32.40 4.80 -7.07
CA MET A 493 31.14 5.18 -6.41
C MET A 493 30.68 6.57 -6.84
N ALA A 494 31.59 7.55 -6.88
CA ALA A 494 31.31 8.91 -7.32
C ALA A 494 30.80 8.94 -8.77
N ASP A 495 31.47 8.19 -9.63
CA ASP A 495 31.13 8.04 -11.04
C ASP A 495 29.81 7.30 -11.28
N ALA A 496 29.51 6.29 -10.45
CA ALA A 496 28.28 5.51 -10.55
C ALA A 496 27.10 6.14 -9.81
N TYR A 497 27.29 7.28 -9.13
CA TYR A 497 26.22 7.95 -8.40
C TYR A 497 25.07 8.33 -9.34
N SER A 498 23.88 7.85 -9.00
CA SER A 498 22.62 8.23 -9.64
C SER A 498 21.67 8.69 -8.54
N GLN A 499 21.18 9.92 -8.64
CA GLN A 499 20.36 10.57 -7.62
C GLN A 499 19.09 9.77 -7.24
N GLN A 500 18.52 9.04 -8.20
CA GLN A 500 17.28 8.28 -8.01
C GLN A 500 17.49 6.78 -7.81
N ASP A 501 18.68 6.24 -8.00
CA ASP A 501 18.91 4.79 -7.99
C ASP A 501 20.25 4.41 -7.37
N ALA A 502 20.23 3.62 -6.29
CA ALA A 502 21.41 3.12 -5.60
C ALA A 502 22.01 1.87 -6.27
N ASP A 503 21.30 1.19 -7.16
CA ASP A 503 21.78 -0.06 -7.78
C ASP A 503 23.07 0.14 -8.62
N PRO A 504 23.28 1.25 -9.34
CA PRO A 504 24.56 1.54 -9.99
C PRO A 504 25.75 1.59 -9.02
N VAL A 505 25.57 2.17 -7.82
CA VAL A 505 26.62 2.28 -6.79
C VAL A 505 26.93 0.94 -6.12
N LYS A 506 26.00 -0.01 -6.17
CA LYS A 506 26.22 -1.39 -5.69
C LYS A 506 26.86 -2.30 -6.73
N SER A 507 27.15 -1.78 -7.93
CA SER A 507 27.48 -2.64 -9.06
C SER A 507 28.85 -3.32 -8.95
N SER A 508 28.89 -4.55 -9.43
CA SER A 508 30.10 -5.33 -9.71
C SER A 508 30.64 -5.22 -11.11
N GLY A 509 30.03 -4.39 -11.94
CA GLY A 509 30.51 -4.05 -13.27
C GLY A 509 30.28 -5.06 -14.39
N ILE A 510 29.18 -5.84 -14.37
CA ILE A 510 28.84 -6.67 -15.54
C ILE A 510 28.14 -5.82 -16.62
N GLN A 511 28.81 -5.71 -17.78
CA GLN A 511 28.41 -5.04 -19.03
C GLN A 511 27.93 -3.58 -18.85
N ALA A 512 28.81 -2.65 -19.23
CA ALA A 512 28.68 -1.18 -19.13
C ALA A 512 28.65 -0.57 -17.72
N LYS A 513 28.64 -1.39 -16.66
CA LYS A 513 28.64 -0.91 -15.28
C LYS A 513 30.06 -0.84 -14.70
N LYS A 514 30.29 0.13 -13.81
CA LYS A 514 31.55 0.34 -13.07
C LYS A 514 31.62 -0.58 -11.85
N VAL A 515 32.82 -1.06 -11.49
CA VAL A 515 33.02 -1.92 -10.30
C VAL A 515 33.27 -1.04 -9.08
N SER A 516 32.20 -0.62 -8.42
CA SER A 516 32.29 0.19 -7.19
C SER A 516 32.46 -0.69 -5.95
N TYR A 517 31.69 -1.77 -5.84
CA TYR A 517 31.76 -2.72 -4.72
C TYR A 517 32.87 -3.76 -4.95
N LYS A 518 33.77 -3.93 -3.97
CA LYS A 518 34.91 -4.87 -4.05
C LYS A 518 34.52 -6.30 -3.62
N TRP A 519 33.40 -6.79 -4.12
CA TRP A 519 32.79 -8.09 -3.76
C TRP A 519 33.75 -9.30 -3.82
N ARG A 520 34.79 -9.27 -4.67
CA ARG A 520 35.77 -10.36 -4.77
C ARG A 520 36.79 -10.42 -3.63
N THR A 521 37.10 -9.26 -3.03
CA THR A 521 38.21 -9.11 -2.07
C THR A 521 37.76 -8.66 -0.69
N VAL A 522 36.56 -8.09 -0.58
CA VAL A 522 35.99 -7.68 0.71
C VAL A 522 35.88 -8.87 1.66
N THR A 523 36.12 -8.63 2.95
CA THR A 523 36.03 -9.62 4.02
C THR A 523 34.97 -9.24 5.07
N PRO A 524 34.58 -10.16 5.97
CA PRO A 524 33.71 -9.82 7.10
C PRO A 524 34.27 -8.69 7.98
N ASP A 525 35.59 -8.67 8.20
CA ASP A 525 36.25 -7.68 9.05
C ASP A 525 36.23 -6.28 8.42
N ASP A 526 36.38 -6.20 7.09
CA ASP A 526 36.25 -4.94 6.35
C ASP A 526 34.84 -4.33 6.54
N MET A 527 33.82 -5.17 6.55
CA MET A 527 32.42 -4.75 6.73
C MET A 527 32.12 -4.24 8.14
N ALA A 528 32.91 -4.62 9.17
CA ALA A 528 32.70 -4.18 10.54
C ALA A 528 32.85 -2.65 10.69
N ASN A 529 33.76 -2.05 9.93
CA ASN A 529 34.05 -0.62 9.98
C ASN A 529 33.22 0.24 9.00
N PHE A 530 32.41 -0.38 8.13
CA PHE A 530 31.61 0.32 7.12
C PHE A 530 30.66 1.36 7.73
N ASN A 531 29.94 1.01 8.81
CA ASN A 531 29.00 1.95 9.44
C ASN A 531 29.72 3.11 10.12
N LYS A 532 30.95 2.89 10.62
CA LYS A 532 31.79 3.94 11.19
C LYS A 532 32.20 4.92 10.09
N ALA A 533 32.76 4.41 8.98
CA ALA A 533 33.13 5.22 7.82
C ALA A 533 31.95 6.06 7.30
N TRP A 534 30.78 5.43 7.14
CA TRP A 534 29.56 6.12 6.75
C TRP A 534 29.19 7.27 7.71
N LEU A 535 29.21 7.00 9.03
CA LEU A 535 28.86 8.00 10.03
C LEU A 535 29.82 9.19 10.01
N ASP A 536 31.12 8.94 9.88
CA ASP A 536 32.15 9.98 9.82
C ASP A 536 31.94 10.85 8.56
N ILE A 537 31.73 10.23 7.39
CA ILE A 537 31.42 10.95 6.14
C ILE A 537 30.17 11.83 6.27
N VAL A 538 29.11 11.31 6.90
CA VAL A 538 27.85 12.05 7.10
C VAL A 538 28.03 13.23 8.05
N LYS A 539 28.80 13.06 9.14
CA LYS A 539 29.08 14.14 10.10
C LYS A 539 29.89 15.26 9.46
N ASP A 540 30.86 14.91 8.61
CA ASP A 540 31.71 15.87 7.92
C ASP A 540 30.95 16.58 6.78
N ASN A 541 29.92 15.94 6.21
CA ASN A 541 29.17 16.43 5.04
C ASN A 541 27.64 16.37 5.23
N PRO A 542 27.07 17.01 6.26
CA PRO A 542 25.69 16.80 6.66
C PRO A 542 24.67 17.24 5.61
N VAL A 543 24.93 18.34 4.89
CA VAL A 543 24.04 18.84 3.84
C VAL A 543 24.00 17.89 2.64
N ILE A 544 25.17 17.49 2.13
CA ILE A 544 25.26 16.57 0.98
C ILE A 544 24.66 15.20 1.33
N ALA A 545 24.89 14.71 2.55
CA ALA A 545 24.29 13.47 3.03
C ALA A 545 22.76 13.57 3.13
N PHE A 546 22.24 14.71 3.62
CA PHE A 546 20.80 14.96 3.68
C PHE A 546 20.19 15.07 2.27
N ASP A 547 20.88 15.73 1.34
CA ASP A 547 20.46 15.80 -0.06
C ASP A 547 20.36 14.40 -0.69
N ALA A 548 21.37 13.54 -0.46
CA ALA A 548 21.36 12.16 -0.92
C ALA A 548 20.18 11.36 -0.35
N LEU A 549 19.90 11.50 0.95
CA LEU A 549 18.73 10.88 1.57
C LEU A 549 17.43 11.35 0.92
N MET A 550 17.24 12.66 0.87
CA MET A 550 16.00 13.25 0.38
C MET A 550 15.78 12.92 -1.08
N ALA A 551 16.79 13.09 -1.94
CA ALA A 551 16.66 12.81 -3.37
C ALA A 551 16.32 11.34 -3.67
N LYS A 552 16.72 10.42 -2.78
CA LYS A 552 16.40 9.00 -2.86
C LYS A 552 14.96 8.66 -2.43
N CYS A 553 14.28 9.48 -1.63
CA CYS A 553 12.95 9.10 -1.09
C CYS A 553 11.84 10.15 -1.20
N PHE A 554 12.13 11.41 -1.53
CA PHE A 554 11.12 12.48 -1.53
C PHE A 554 9.96 12.19 -2.49
N GLY A 555 10.23 11.54 -3.62
CA GLY A 555 9.26 11.31 -4.69
C GLY A 555 8.09 10.41 -4.26
N TYR A 556 8.34 9.51 -3.31
CA TYR A 556 7.30 8.69 -2.68
C TYR A 556 6.24 9.50 -1.92
N PHE A 557 6.61 10.68 -1.45
CA PHE A 557 5.79 11.53 -0.59
C PHE A 557 5.43 12.86 -1.26
N ASN A 558 5.80 13.03 -2.53
CA ASN A 558 5.47 14.21 -3.32
C ASN A 558 4.45 13.85 -4.39
N VAL A 559 3.21 14.34 -4.26
CA VAL A 559 2.11 14.06 -5.20
C VAL A 559 2.38 14.57 -6.63
N THR A 560 3.27 15.55 -6.80
CA THR A 560 3.59 16.12 -8.11
C THR A 560 4.77 15.43 -8.78
N ASP A 561 5.48 14.54 -8.09
CA ASP A 561 6.66 13.86 -8.62
C ASP A 561 6.25 12.77 -9.60
N GLN A 562 6.97 12.67 -10.71
CA GLN A 562 6.76 11.62 -11.69
C GLN A 562 7.51 10.35 -11.27
N PRO A 563 6.94 9.16 -11.52
CA PRO A 563 7.57 7.91 -11.14
C PRO A 563 8.90 7.75 -11.87
N TYR A 564 9.97 7.45 -11.14
CA TYR A 564 11.27 7.10 -11.73
C TYR A 564 11.11 5.85 -12.62
N VAL A 565 10.43 4.83 -12.09
CA VAL A 565 10.01 3.65 -12.85
C VAL A 565 8.53 3.42 -12.60
N SER A 566 7.73 3.56 -13.66
CA SER A 566 6.31 3.26 -13.64
C SER A 566 6.03 1.78 -13.89
N MET A 567 4.83 1.32 -13.56
CA MET A 567 4.42 -0.07 -13.88
C MET A 567 4.41 -0.37 -15.38
N GLY A 568 4.30 0.67 -16.24
CA GLY A 568 4.41 0.53 -17.70
C GLY A 568 5.77 -0.01 -18.15
N TYR A 569 6.83 0.18 -17.36
CA TYR A 569 8.16 -0.35 -17.65
C TYR A 569 8.15 -1.87 -17.90
N TYR A 570 7.43 -2.64 -17.09
CA TYR A 570 7.40 -4.10 -17.23
C TYR A 570 6.63 -4.56 -18.47
N VAL A 571 5.72 -3.72 -18.95
CA VAL A 571 4.94 -3.96 -20.15
C VAL A 571 5.83 -3.77 -21.37
N SER A 572 6.56 -2.67 -21.51
CA SER A 572 7.37 -2.42 -22.71
C SER A 572 8.88 -2.63 -22.52
N SER A 573 9.30 -3.46 -21.56
CA SER A 573 10.73 -3.69 -21.29
C SER A 573 11.43 -4.40 -22.45
N ASP A 574 12.74 -4.15 -22.62
CA ASP A 574 13.56 -4.87 -23.60
C ASP A 574 13.58 -6.39 -23.36
N TYR A 575 13.36 -6.83 -22.13
CA TYR A 575 13.23 -8.25 -21.80
C TYR A 575 12.04 -8.90 -22.51
N VAL A 576 10.95 -8.15 -22.63
CA VAL A 576 9.72 -8.59 -23.28
C VAL A 576 9.78 -8.32 -24.78
N GLN A 577 10.10 -7.08 -25.18
CA GLN A 577 9.99 -6.59 -26.55
C GLN A 577 11.16 -6.97 -27.47
N LYS A 578 12.32 -7.38 -26.93
CA LYS A 578 13.51 -7.70 -27.74
C LYS A 578 14.07 -9.09 -27.44
N ASN A 579 14.16 -9.45 -26.17
CA ASN A 579 14.91 -10.63 -25.72
C ASN A 579 14.11 -11.93 -25.61
N SER A 580 12.78 -11.87 -25.62
CA SER A 580 11.92 -13.06 -25.61
C SER A 580 11.95 -13.78 -26.96
N VAL A 581 11.56 -15.06 -26.99
CA VAL A 581 11.63 -15.88 -28.20
C VAL A 581 10.51 -15.49 -29.17
N TRP A 582 9.26 -15.50 -28.70
CA TRP A 582 8.09 -15.21 -29.51
C TRP A 582 7.14 -14.20 -28.85
N ILE A 583 7.18 -13.99 -27.52
CA ILE A 583 6.36 -12.97 -26.85
C ILE A 583 6.60 -11.58 -27.47
N LYS A 584 7.84 -11.27 -27.87
CA LYS A 584 8.24 -10.01 -28.51
C LYS A 584 7.46 -9.68 -29.77
N SER A 585 7.00 -10.70 -30.50
CA SER A 585 6.29 -10.54 -31.76
C SER A 585 4.78 -10.47 -31.55
N TYR A 586 4.27 -10.85 -30.38
CA TYR A 586 2.85 -10.88 -30.09
C TYR A 586 2.35 -9.48 -29.68
N ASN A 587 1.51 -8.87 -30.53
CA ASN A 587 0.93 -7.55 -30.28
C ASN A 587 1.97 -6.49 -29.89
N HIS A 588 3.11 -6.49 -30.59
CA HIS A 588 4.27 -5.64 -30.30
C HIS A 588 3.89 -4.15 -30.18
N ASP A 589 3.27 -3.61 -31.23
CA ASP A 589 2.89 -2.19 -31.31
C ASP A 589 1.81 -1.83 -30.30
N TRP A 590 0.87 -2.75 -30.06
CA TRP A 590 -0.21 -2.56 -29.08
C TRP A 590 0.35 -2.42 -27.66
N ARG A 591 1.35 -3.22 -27.31
CA ARG A 591 2.04 -3.15 -26.03
C ARG A 591 2.76 -1.82 -25.83
N GLU A 592 3.44 -1.31 -26.86
CA GLU A 592 4.05 0.02 -26.82
C GLU A 592 3.00 1.12 -26.67
N HIS A 593 1.91 1.02 -27.45
CA HIS A 593 0.82 1.97 -27.42
C HIS A 593 0.17 2.08 -26.03
N ILE A 594 -0.15 0.96 -25.39
CA ILE A 594 -0.74 0.96 -24.05
C ILE A 594 0.22 1.55 -23.01
N ALA A 595 1.50 1.16 -23.05
CA ALA A 595 2.50 1.69 -22.12
C ALA A 595 2.67 3.21 -22.31
N ALA A 596 2.69 3.69 -23.56
CA ALA A 596 2.74 5.10 -23.90
C ALA A 596 1.47 5.87 -23.51
N PHE A 597 0.29 5.27 -23.67
CA PHE A 597 -0.98 5.82 -23.22
C PHE A 597 -0.98 6.03 -21.70
N ALA A 598 -0.60 5.00 -20.93
CA ALA A 598 -0.53 5.10 -19.47
C ALA A 598 0.47 6.18 -19.02
N LYS A 599 1.63 6.28 -19.68
CA LYS A 599 2.61 7.34 -19.44
C LYS A 599 2.02 8.72 -19.74
N SER A 600 1.35 8.88 -20.88
CA SER A 600 0.75 10.15 -21.30
C SER A 600 -0.36 10.60 -20.35
N TRP A 601 -1.18 9.66 -19.87
CA TRP A 601 -2.21 9.94 -18.87
C TRP A 601 -1.59 10.40 -17.54
N GLY A 602 -0.52 9.74 -17.07
CA GLY A 602 0.19 10.16 -15.84
C GLY A 602 0.78 11.57 -15.89
N LEU A 603 1.18 12.03 -17.08
CA LEU A 603 1.73 13.37 -17.28
C LEU A 603 0.68 14.49 -17.18
N ILE A 604 -0.62 14.19 -17.22
CA ILE A 604 -1.66 15.22 -17.15
C ILE A 604 -1.70 15.80 -15.72
N PRO A 605 -1.46 17.11 -15.53
CA PRO A 605 -1.46 17.71 -14.20
C PRO A 605 -2.78 17.46 -13.46
N VAL A 606 -2.69 17.02 -12.20
CA VAL A 606 -3.83 16.68 -11.31
C VAL A 606 -4.65 15.46 -11.74
N LEU A 607 -5.08 15.39 -13.01
CA LEU A 607 -5.90 14.28 -13.52
C LEU A 607 -5.11 12.98 -13.72
N GLY A 608 -3.79 13.07 -13.89
CA GLY A 608 -2.87 11.95 -13.98
C GLY A 608 -2.44 11.39 -12.62
N TRP A 609 -2.58 12.15 -11.52
CA TRP A 609 -2.14 11.72 -10.18
C TRP A 609 -2.72 10.37 -9.72
N PRO A 610 -4.00 10.02 -10.00
CA PRO A 610 -4.54 8.70 -9.65
C PRO A 610 -3.86 7.53 -10.37
N THR A 611 -3.02 7.78 -11.39
CA THR A 611 -2.21 6.74 -12.04
C THR A 611 -0.90 6.46 -11.31
N HIS A 612 -0.50 7.31 -10.36
CA HIS A 612 0.78 7.22 -9.65
C HIS A 612 0.62 6.71 -8.22
N GLY A 613 1.61 5.94 -7.75
CA GLY A 613 1.57 5.36 -6.41
C GLY A 613 1.69 6.40 -5.28
N ASN A 614 2.48 7.46 -5.49
CA ASN A 614 2.75 8.51 -4.50
C ASN A 614 1.49 9.29 -4.12
N PHE A 615 0.52 9.44 -5.04
CA PHE A 615 -0.81 9.98 -4.76
C PHE A 615 -1.52 9.19 -3.65
N TYR A 616 -1.51 7.86 -3.73
CA TYR A 616 -2.15 7.00 -2.74
C TYR A 616 -1.39 6.99 -1.41
N VAL A 617 -0.06 7.10 -1.44
CA VAL A 617 0.79 7.20 -0.24
C VAL A 617 0.47 8.47 0.54
N VAL A 618 0.48 9.63 -0.14
CA VAL A 618 0.14 10.94 0.44
C VAL A 618 -1.26 10.90 1.05
N LEU A 619 -2.27 10.45 0.29
CA LEU A 619 -3.64 10.37 0.81
C LEU A 619 -3.75 9.41 2.00
N THR A 620 -3.10 8.25 1.96
CA THR A 620 -3.12 7.28 3.08
C THR A 620 -2.54 7.90 4.36
N LEU A 621 -1.47 8.69 4.26
CA LEU A 621 -0.91 9.42 5.41
C LEU A 621 -1.88 10.48 5.96
N LEU A 622 -2.55 11.23 5.09
CA LEU A 622 -3.54 12.24 5.52
C LEU A 622 -4.76 11.58 6.21
N PHE A 623 -5.26 10.46 5.67
CA PHE A 623 -6.31 9.67 6.32
C PHE A 623 -5.83 9.08 7.64
N GLY A 624 -4.61 8.54 7.71
CA GLY A 624 -4.00 8.02 8.94
C GLY A 624 -3.86 9.10 10.02
N ALA A 625 -3.43 10.31 9.66
CA ALA A 625 -3.34 11.44 10.57
C ALA A 625 -4.73 11.86 11.09
N ALA A 626 -5.75 11.88 10.21
CA ALA A 626 -7.13 12.11 10.62
C ALA A 626 -7.62 11.04 11.61
N GLU A 627 -7.35 9.76 11.34
CA GLU A 627 -7.67 8.62 12.21
C GLU A 627 -7.00 8.74 13.60
N VAL A 628 -5.74 9.20 13.65
CA VAL A 628 -5.03 9.52 14.92
C VAL A 628 -5.78 10.59 15.69
N ILE A 629 -6.14 11.70 15.03
CA ILE A 629 -6.93 12.78 15.65
C ILE A 629 -8.30 12.26 16.12
N ARG A 630 -8.91 11.30 15.43
CA ARG A 630 -10.19 10.69 15.82
C ARG A 630 -10.07 9.61 16.90
N ARG A 631 -8.86 9.20 17.29
CA ARG A 631 -8.57 8.16 18.32
C ARG A 631 -9.07 6.77 17.92
N ARG A 632 -9.05 6.47 16.62
CA ARG A 632 -9.47 5.17 16.07
C ARG A 632 -8.30 4.18 16.12
N TRP A 633 -7.80 3.93 17.33
CA TRP A 633 -6.59 3.13 17.58
C TRP A 633 -6.69 1.71 17.03
N LEU A 634 -7.90 1.17 17.01
CA LEU A 634 -8.20 -0.16 16.50
C LEU A 634 -7.98 -0.25 14.98
N THR A 635 -8.49 0.75 14.26
CA THR A 635 -8.34 0.93 12.82
C THR A 635 -6.89 1.22 12.46
N LEU A 636 -6.24 2.11 13.22
CA LEU A 636 -4.83 2.40 13.08
C LEU A 636 -3.97 1.14 13.26
N MET A 637 -4.28 0.28 14.22
CA MET A 637 -3.57 -0.99 14.42
C MET A 637 -3.63 -1.89 13.18
N THR A 638 -4.75 -1.90 12.45
CA THR A 638 -4.85 -2.64 11.17
C THR A 638 -4.19 -1.94 9.99
N HIS A 639 -3.98 -0.63 10.07
CA HIS A 639 -3.36 0.17 9.01
C HIS A 639 -1.85 0.41 9.23
N ILE A 640 -1.29 0.13 10.41
CA ILE A 640 0.15 0.21 10.70
C ILE A 640 1.03 -0.50 9.66
N PRO A 641 0.66 -1.67 9.09
CA PRO A 641 1.39 -2.27 7.99
C PRO A 641 1.65 -1.34 6.80
N LEU A 642 0.71 -0.42 6.50
CA LEU A 642 0.89 0.59 5.44
C LEU A 642 1.98 1.60 5.79
N LEU A 643 2.08 1.99 7.06
CA LEU A 643 3.15 2.89 7.52
C LEU A 643 4.52 2.19 7.50
N LEU A 644 4.57 0.91 7.88
CA LEU A 644 5.79 0.12 7.77
C LEU A 644 6.26 -0.03 6.32
N LEU A 645 5.33 -0.25 5.38
CA LEU A 645 5.63 -0.27 3.95
C LEU A 645 6.26 1.03 3.47
N MET A 646 5.77 2.18 3.96
CA MET A 646 6.38 3.49 3.66
C MET A 646 7.80 3.61 4.23
N GLY A 647 8.07 3.03 5.40
CA GLY A 647 9.44 2.90 5.93
C GLY A 647 10.34 2.05 5.02
N VAL A 648 9.84 0.91 4.53
CA VAL A 648 10.55 0.07 3.57
C VAL A 648 10.83 0.84 2.27
N MET A 649 9.89 1.65 1.78
CA MET A 649 10.07 2.50 0.59
C MET A 649 11.23 3.49 0.74
N ILE A 650 11.41 4.12 1.91
CA ILE A 650 12.56 5.01 2.17
C ILE A 650 13.90 4.24 2.02
N THR A 651 13.92 2.99 2.46
CA THR A 651 15.12 2.14 2.39
C THR A 651 15.31 1.49 1.01
N ALA A 652 14.30 1.49 0.15
CA ALA A 652 14.33 0.87 -1.18
C ALA A 652 15.48 1.43 -2.04
N PRO A 653 15.99 0.66 -3.01
CA PRO A 653 17.15 1.08 -3.80
C PRO A 653 16.88 2.31 -4.67
N ALA A 654 15.66 2.48 -5.16
CA ALA A 654 15.30 3.55 -6.07
C ALA A 654 14.20 4.46 -5.51
N ASN A 655 14.29 5.76 -5.80
CA ASN A 655 13.23 6.73 -5.52
C ASN A 655 12.00 6.47 -6.39
N ASN A 656 10.81 6.76 -5.86
CA ASN A 656 9.55 6.80 -6.60
C ASN A 656 9.32 5.63 -7.60
N PHE A 657 9.74 4.42 -7.23
CA PHE A 657 9.48 3.21 -8.02
C PHE A 657 8.10 2.66 -7.65
N GLU A 658 7.15 2.73 -8.57
CA GLU A 658 5.72 2.43 -8.35
C GLU A 658 5.45 1.04 -7.77
N ARG A 659 6.26 0.04 -8.12
CA ARG A 659 6.10 -1.33 -7.62
C ARG A 659 6.12 -1.43 -6.09
N HIS A 660 6.82 -0.51 -5.41
CA HIS A 660 6.92 -0.48 -3.95
C HIS A 660 5.67 0.12 -3.27
N MET A 661 4.83 0.83 -4.04
CA MET A 661 3.62 1.50 -3.55
C MET A 661 2.34 0.71 -3.84
N LEU A 662 2.41 -0.37 -4.63
CA LEU A 662 1.25 -1.16 -5.03
C LEU A 662 0.36 -1.61 -3.87
N PRO A 663 0.89 -2.14 -2.74
CA PRO A 663 0.02 -2.57 -1.64
C PRO A 663 -0.80 -1.40 -1.07
N VAL A 664 -0.19 -0.21 -0.94
CA VAL A 664 -0.85 1.00 -0.45
C VAL A 664 -1.94 1.46 -1.42
N ALA A 665 -1.61 1.54 -2.72
CA ALA A 665 -2.56 1.93 -3.75
C ALA A 665 -3.76 0.97 -3.81
N PHE A 666 -3.52 -0.34 -3.77
CA PHE A 666 -4.59 -1.33 -3.92
C PHE A 666 -5.57 -1.35 -2.75
N VAL A 667 -5.13 -1.02 -1.53
CA VAL A 667 -6.04 -0.98 -0.38
C VAL A 667 -6.65 0.39 -0.10
N PHE A 668 -6.19 1.45 -0.77
CA PHE A 668 -6.61 2.82 -0.46
C PHE A 668 -8.13 3.01 -0.49
N GLY A 669 -8.81 2.49 -1.52
CA GLY A 669 -10.28 2.58 -1.60
C GLY A 669 -10.99 1.93 -0.41
N PHE A 670 -10.41 0.87 0.16
CA PHE A 670 -10.92 0.21 1.36
C PHE A 670 -10.60 0.99 2.65
N VAL A 671 -9.46 1.66 2.72
CA VAL A 671 -9.12 2.61 3.81
C VAL A 671 -10.15 3.74 3.87
N VAL A 672 -10.45 4.37 2.72
CA VAL A 672 -11.45 5.44 2.63
C VAL A 672 -12.84 4.93 3.03
N LEU A 673 -13.22 3.74 2.56
CA LEU A 673 -14.51 3.13 2.93
C LEU A 673 -14.62 2.86 4.43
N THR A 674 -13.52 2.42 5.06
CA THR A 674 -13.45 2.21 6.52
C THR A 674 -13.61 3.54 7.27
N TYR A 675 -12.82 4.55 6.89
CA TYR A 675 -12.91 5.90 7.46
C TYR A 675 -14.34 6.45 7.40
N TRP A 676 -15.00 6.30 6.24
CA TRP A 676 -16.36 6.77 6.02
C TRP A 676 -17.36 6.05 6.93
N ARG A 677 -17.28 4.72 7.02
CA ARG A 677 -18.20 3.92 7.84
C ARG A 677 -18.07 4.24 9.32
N GLU A 678 -16.85 4.33 9.84
CA GLU A 678 -16.61 4.65 11.24
C GLU A 678 -17.06 6.07 11.57
N SER A 679 -16.88 7.01 10.65
CA SER A 679 -17.42 8.36 10.76
C SER A 679 -18.94 8.36 10.88
N ARG A 680 -19.64 7.58 10.05
CA ARG A 680 -21.10 7.46 10.15
C ARG A 680 -21.56 6.79 11.44
N ALA A 681 -20.85 5.77 11.90
CA ALA A 681 -21.16 5.08 13.15
C ALA A 681 -20.97 6.00 14.38
N GLU A 682 -19.93 6.83 14.38
CA GLU A 682 -19.72 7.85 15.42
C GLU A 682 -20.84 8.89 15.43
N LEU A 683 -21.28 9.35 14.25
CA LEU A 683 -22.38 10.30 14.12
C LEU A 683 -23.70 9.74 14.63
N ALA A 684 -24.03 8.49 14.29
CA ALA A 684 -25.25 7.81 14.75
C ALA A 684 -25.29 7.68 16.28
N LYS A 685 -24.17 7.28 16.89
CA LYS A 685 -24.07 7.23 18.37
C LYS A 685 -24.21 8.60 19.03
N ALA A 686 -23.71 9.66 18.37
CA ALA A 686 -23.82 11.02 18.90
C ALA A 686 -25.25 11.58 18.82
N THR A 687 -26.08 11.08 17.89
CA THR A 687 -27.51 11.44 17.82
C THR A 687 -28.36 10.67 18.81
N ASP A 688 -28.03 9.41 19.12
CA ASP A 688 -28.80 8.59 20.09
C ASP A 688 -28.59 9.04 21.55
N HIS A 689 -27.53 9.80 21.85
CA HIS A 689 -27.23 10.35 23.17
C HIS A 689 -27.74 11.80 23.37
N ARG A 690 -28.42 12.38 22.38
CA ARG A 690 -29.08 13.69 22.47
C ARG A 690 -30.57 13.51 22.46
#